data_AF-A0A177DT64-F1
#
_entry.id   AF-A0A177DT64-F1
#
_cell.length_a   1.000
_cell.length_b   1.000
_cell.length_c   1.000
_cell.angle_alpha   90.00
_cell.angle_beta   90.00
_cell.angle_gamma   90.00
#
_symmetry.space_group_name_H-M   'P 1'
#
loop_
_entity.id
_entity.type
_entity.pdbx_description
1 polymer ?
#
loop_
_entity_poly.entity_id
_entity_poly.type
_entity_poly.pdbx_seq_one_letter_code
_entity_poly.pdbx_strand_id
1 'polypeptide(L)'
;MLRVRDACLCGLLFWAHATAAPPNAAGAAENSRDAGSGSIDADSRRKLAGRFLHITDFHPDPFYKTYSSTESDAACHRRHGPAGLYGAETTGCDSPFALVNQTFKWIEDNLKDDIDFIIWTGDSARHDNDEDIPRTQKQVIEQNEYMVSKFAEVFGLSGQGHGPNSFEIPIVPTWGNNDIMPHNIFTPGPNRWTIKYLDIWRGFIPEAQRHQFQQGGWFSVEVIPGKLAVISLNTIYFFTSNSAVDGCAKKHEPGYEHMEWLRIQLQILRDRGMKAILIGHVPPARVDSKESWDETCWQKYALFGRQFRDVIVGSLYGHMNIDHFMLQDFEHIEKDTENGKMGAIKSRPSLANDINLLEDGEVTVASASDYLLNLREAWAQLPAPPAKSNKKSRSKNVDEGEDGDSVWAWLVSMFGKSSKDRKEERKKYLEKIGGRYAERYAVTHVAPSVVPNYFPTLRIIEYNITGLEHLNVASSPISLPMIDTPVEQLPITATDFDDDEDYLRDVETARKRKHKGRKDKKKQRKYKFKVPDGPSKSAPPGPAYSPQTLTWTRHVQYFANLTHINNDFLEPPPEIAETAASKSSINEDSASTIFGFAVSPDGKLENKKWNEGKHKKHQGKQPRPEPHPNEFVFEIEYDTKKDRGFADLTVRRWVEYARKIGSSASKSAQVEEEEVADMVGDEDFETDEDEDDELNATKGKKHKHKKGKKGKHHKKHKASREWFTFVKRAFVGTMDPHEIKQLFNAGLSSSEASEEAQEIMEL
;
A
#
# COMPACT_ATOMS: atom_id res chain seq x y z
N MET A 1 56.56 56.76 -1.99
CA MET A 1 56.71 58.19 -1.64
C MET A 1 55.57 58.57 -0.70
N LEU A 2 55.91 59.24 0.42
CA LEU A 2 55.06 60.00 1.37
C LEU A 2 53.99 59.20 2.16
N ARG A 3 54.30 58.73 3.38
CA ARG A 3 54.22 59.38 4.73
C ARG A 3 52.78 59.38 5.30
N VAL A 4 52.42 58.47 6.22
CA VAL A 4 52.76 58.36 7.67
C VAL A 4 52.14 59.49 8.51
N ARG A 5 51.40 59.08 9.56
CA ARG A 5 51.29 59.62 10.93
C ARG A 5 49.85 59.44 11.44
N ASP A 6 49.54 59.02 12.66
CA ASP A 6 50.28 58.66 13.87
C ASP A 6 49.22 57.93 14.76
N ALA A 7 49.54 56.79 15.39
CA ALA A 7 49.86 56.62 16.82
C ALA A 7 48.62 56.70 17.76
N CYS A 8 48.43 55.90 18.80
CA CYS A 8 49.22 54.88 19.50
C CYS A 8 48.37 54.28 20.66
N LEU A 9 48.62 53.01 21.02
CA LEU A 9 48.75 52.42 22.39
C LEU A 9 47.51 52.44 23.33
N CYS A 10 47.12 51.45 24.15
CA CYS A 10 47.62 50.16 24.66
C CYS A 10 46.38 49.38 25.21
N GLY A 11 46.25 48.04 25.08
CA GLY A 11 46.55 47.01 26.10
C GLY A 11 45.59 47.02 27.32
N LEU A 12 44.93 45.97 27.81
CA LEU A 12 45.07 44.51 27.76
C LEU A 12 43.79 43.85 28.35
N LEU A 13 43.43 42.66 27.81
CA LEU A 13 42.81 41.47 28.44
C LEU A 13 41.45 41.57 29.18
N PHE A 14 40.44 40.82 28.70
CA PHE A 14 39.91 39.61 29.37
C PHE A 14 38.91 38.84 28.46
N TRP A 15 38.84 37.52 28.68
CA TRP A 15 38.09 36.46 27.98
C TRP A 15 36.57 36.69 27.77
N ALA A 16 36.03 36.17 26.65
CA ALA A 16 34.93 35.17 26.60
C ALA A 16 34.35 35.00 25.18
N HIS A 17 33.91 33.78 24.85
CA HIS A 17 33.21 33.40 23.62
C HIS A 17 31.87 34.12 23.43
N ALA A 18 31.56 34.57 22.20
CA ALA A 18 30.19 34.63 21.66
C ALA A 18 30.21 34.84 20.13
N THR A 19 29.88 33.80 19.36
CA THR A 19 29.38 33.95 17.99
C THR A 19 27.91 34.31 18.05
N ALA A 20 27.58 35.46 17.44
CA ALA A 20 26.26 36.05 17.43
C ALA A 20 25.18 35.15 16.80
N ALA A 21 24.08 34.98 17.52
CA ALA A 21 22.77 34.67 16.96
C ALA A 21 22.05 35.99 16.62
N PRO A 22 21.34 36.12 15.49
CA PRO A 22 20.45 37.25 15.25
C PRO A 22 19.17 37.14 16.12
N PRO A 23 18.56 38.28 16.49
CA PRO A 23 17.67 38.40 17.65
C PRO A 23 16.22 37.97 17.41
N ASN A 24 15.62 37.49 18.49
CA ASN A 24 14.20 37.26 18.71
C ASN A 24 13.34 38.49 18.37
N ALA A 25 12.28 38.29 17.58
CA ALA A 25 11.12 39.18 17.54
C ALA A 25 10.04 38.63 18.47
N ALA A 26 10.11 39.01 19.75
CA ALA A 26 9.03 38.87 20.70
C ALA A 26 8.84 40.23 21.36
N GLY A 27 7.64 40.82 21.21
CA GLY A 27 7.25 42.01 21.96
C GLY A 27 6.46 43.03 21.14
N ALA A 28 5.14 42.87 21.10
CA ALA A 28 4.18 43.98 21.12
C ALA A 28 2.77 43.42 21.31
N ALA A 29 2.41 43.13 22.56
CA ALA A 29 1.03 43.13 23.01
C ALA A 29 0.89 44.32 23.97
N GLU A 30 0.09 45.31 23.58
CA GLU A 30 -0.79 46.13 24.43
C GLU A 30 -1.16 47.45 23.72
N ASN A 31 -2.43 47.54 23.32
CA ASN A 31 -3.33 48.71 23.41
C ASN A 31 -4.22 48.88 22.17
N SER A 32 -5.43 48.34 22.24
CA SER A 32 -6.63 49.02 21.74
C SER A 32 -7.88 48.34 22.31
N ARG A 33 -8.53 49.02 23.26
CA ARG A 33 -9.87 48.69 23.72
C ARG A 33 -10.90 49.21 22.72
N ASP A 34 -11.73 48.28 22.27
CA ASP A 34 -13.19 48.36 22.13
C ASP A 34 -13.81 49.50 21.29
N ALA A 35 -14.29 49.14 20.09
CA ALA A 35 -15.57 49.57 19.52
C ALA A 35 -15.83 48.85 18.19
N GLY A 36 -16.91 48.05 18.12
CA GLY A 36 -17.48 47.60 16.84
C GLY A 36 -17.77 46.11 16.75
N SER A 37 -18.81 45.66 17.45
CA SER A 37 -19.50 44.40 17.23
C SER A 37 -19.96 44.29 15.76
N GLY A 38 -19.18 43.59 14.94
CA GLY A 38 -19.61 42.98 13.69
C GLY A 38 -19.34 41.48 13.80
N SER A 39 -20.40 40.68 13.91
CA SER A 39 -20.36 39.23 13.89
C SER A 39 -19.77 38.76 12.55
N ILE A 40 -18.47 38.48 12.53
CA ILE A 40 -17.84 37.71 11.46
C ILE A 40 -17.97 36.24 11.90
N ASP A 41 -18.61 35.45 11.05
CA ASP A 41 -19.08 34.09 11.29
C ASP A 41 -18.14 33.23 12.12
N ALA A 42 -18.65 32.79 13.27
CA ALA A 42 -18.02 31.80 14.14
C ALA A 42 -18.28 30.35 13.66
N ASP A 43 -18.75 30.15 12.42
CA ASP A 43 -19.51 28.96 12.02
C ASP A 43 -18.78 27.95 11.11
N SER A 44 -17.46 28.05 10.90
CA SER A 44 -16.70 27.09 10.05
C SER A 44 -15.67 26.24 10.80
N ARG A 45 -15.88 25.96 12.09
CA ARG A 45 -14.94 25.20 12.93
C ARG A 45 -15.33 23.73 13.01
N ARG A 46 -14.66 22.86 12.24
CA ARG A 46 -14.86 21.40 12.26
C ARG A 46 -14.07 20.76 13.41
N LYS A 47 -14.73 19.84 14.13
CA LYS A 47 -14.09 18.97 15.13
C LYS A 47 -13.44 17.78 14.44
N LEU A 48 -12.30 17.33 14.95
CA LEU A 48 -11.63 16.12 14.45
C LEU A 48 -12.50 14.87 14.68
N ALA A 49 -12.75 14.11 13.62
CA ALA A 49 -13.40 12.81 13.66
C ALA A 49 -12.42 11.69 14.06
N GLY A 50 -11.12 11.90 13.86
CA GLY A 50 -10.10 10.87 14.06
C GLY A 50 -10.08 9.83 12.93
N ARG A 51 -10.45 10.24 11.72
CA ARG A 51 -10.60 9.36 10.54
C ARG A 51 -10.05 10.04 9.30
N PHE A 52 -9.43 9.28 8.40
CA PHE A 52 -9.06 9.78 7.08
C PHE A 52 -9.27 8.72 6.00
N LEU A 53 -9.48 9.19 4.76
CA LEU A 53 -9.67 8.35 3.58
C LEU A 53 -8.33 8.14 2.87
N HIS A 54 -8.03 6.90 2.49
CA HIS A 54 -6.99 6.55 1.53
C HIS A 54 -7.65 5.93 0.29
N ILE A 55 -7.42 6.54 -0.87
CA ILE A 55 -7.95 6.11 -2.16
C ILE A 55 -6.86 6.22 -3.24
N THR A 56 -6.85 5.33 -4.23
CA THR A 56 -5.74 5.22 -5.19
C THR A 56 -6.17 4.57 -6.50
N ASP A 57 -5.40 4.80 -7.56
CA ASP A 57 -5.45 4.04 -8.82
C ASP A 57 -6.86 4.03 -9.44
N PHE A 58 -7.32 5.21 -9.87
CA PHE A 58 -8.65 5.37 -10.47
C PHE A 58 -8.68 4.93 -11.93
N HIS A 59 -7.65 5.28 -12.70
CA HIS A 59 -7.57 4.98 -14.13
C HIS A 59 -8.88 5.24 -14.91
N PRO A 60 -9.49 6.45 -14.86
CA PRO A 60 -10.64 6.78 -15.67
C PRO A 60 -10.31 6.64 -17.16
N ASP A 61 -11.05 5.81 -17.88
CA ASP A 61 -10.91 5.62 -19.31
C ASP A 61 -12.07 6.27 -20.08
N PRO A 62 -11.81 7.32 -20.87
CA PRO A 62 -12.82 8.00 -21.68
C PRO A 62 -13.30 7.16 -22.87
N PHE A 63 -12.63 6.06 -23.21
CA PHE A 63 -12.99 5.19 -24.34
C PHE A 63 -13.80 3.97 -23.95
N TYR A 64 -13.92 3.69 -22.65
CA TYR A 64 -14.71 2.58 -22.12
C TYR A 64 -16.14 2.62 -22.66
N LYS A 65 -16.61 1.48 -23.16
CA LYS A 65 -18.01 1.32 -23.60
C LYS A 65 -18.68 0.19 -22.85
N THR A 66 -19.82 0.50 -22.27
CA THR A 66 -20.74 -0.52 -21.75
C THR A 66 -21.07 -1.53 -22.86
N TYR A 67 -21.03 -2.81 -22.49
CA TYR A 67 -21.27 -3.97 -23.34
C TYR A 67 -20.29 -4.14 -24.50
N SER A 68 -19.08 -3.62 -24.34
CA SER A 68 -17.94 -3.92 -25.20
C SER A 68 -17.23 -5.22 -24.82
N SER A 69 -16.38 -5.71 -25.72
CA SER A 69 -15.58 -6.91 -25.48
C SER A 69 -14.43 -6.62 -24.51
N THR A 70 -14.22 -7.53 -23.56
CA THR A 70 -13.09 -7.50 -22.62
C THR A 70 -11.86 -8.23 -23.17
N GLU A 71 -11.86 -8.62 -24.45
CA GLU A 71 -10.69 -9.19 -25.14
C GLU A 71 -9.59 -8.12 -25.31
N SER A 72 -8.33 -8.57 -25.36
CA SER A 72 -7.15 -7.66 -25.40
C SER A 72 -7.16 -6.72 -26.60
N ASP A 73 -7.60 -7.20 -27.76
CA ASP A 73 -7.72 -6.42 -29.00
C ASP A 73 -8.99 -5.56 -29.03
N ALA A 74 -9.86 -5.62 -28.01
CA ALA A 74 -10.98 -4.68 -27.85
C ALA A 74 -10.77 -3.69 -26.70
N ALA A 75 -10.04 -4.08 -25.65
CA ALA A 75 -9.70 -3.27 -24.48
C ALA A 75 -10.91 -2.57 -23.81
N CYS A 76 -12.11 -3.15 -23.90
CA CYS A 76 -13.36 -2.50 -23.49
C CYS A 76 -13.75 -1.22 -24.27
N HIS A 77 -13.16 -0.97 -25.43
CA HIS A 77 -13.47 0.19 -26.27
C HIS A 77 -14.37 -0.14 -27.46
N ARG A 78 -14.49 -1.42 -27.81
CA ARG A 78 -15.11 -1.88 -29.06
C ARG A 78 -15.52 -3.35 -29.04
N ARG A 79 -16.15 -3.77 -30.13
CA ARG A 79 -16.84 -5.07 -30.28
C ARG A 79 -17.86 -5.26 -29.16
N HIS A 80 -18.48 -6.43 -29.09
CA HIS A 80 -19.55 -6.70 -28.15
C HIS A 80 -19.12 -7.74 -27.12
N GLY A 81 -19.44 -7.52 -25.86
CA GLY A 81 -19.07 -8.43 -24.78
C GLY A 81 -19.53 -7.96 -23.40
N PRO A 82 -18.91 -8.48 -22.33
CA PRO A 82 -19.46 -8.44 -20.99
C PRO A 82 -19.10 -7.20 -20.17
N ALA A 83 -18.53 -6.16 -20.77
CA ALA A 83 -18.16 -4.94 -20.06
C ALA A 83 -19.40 -4.28 -19.40
N GLY A 84 -19.46 -4.21 -18.07
CA GLY A 84 -20.61 -3.68 -17.34
C GLY A 84 -20.65 -2.15 -17.30
N LEU A 85 -21.74 -1.57 -16.80
CA LEU A 85 -21.89 -0.10 -16.71
C LEU A 85 -20.81 0.54 -15.83
N TYR A 86 -20.51 -0.07 -14.69
CA TYR A 86 -19.55 0.43 -13.71
C TYR A 86 -18.18 -0.23 -13.82
N GLY A 87 -17.87 -0.84 -14.96
CA GLY A 87 -16.60 -1.51 -15.19
C GLY A 87 -16.75 -3.02 -15.35
N ALA A 88 -15.65 -3.68 -15.68
CA ALA A 88 -15.56 -5.11 -15.85
C ALA A 88 -14.55 -5.67 -14.85
N GLU A 89 -15.02 -6.20 -13.72
CA GLU A 89 -14.15 -6.70 -12.67
C GLU A 89 -13.28 -7.85 -13.18
N THR A 90 -12.08 -7.99 -12.62
CA THR A 90 -11.11 -9.06 -12.96
C THR A 90 -10.59 -9.01 -14.39
N THR A 91 -10.77 -7.90 -15.11
CA THR A 91 -10.27 -7.71 -16.48
C THR A 91 -9.05 -6.78 -16.51
N GLY A 92 -8.42 -6.62 -17.68
CA GLY A 92 -7.44 -5.57 -17.95
C GLY A 92 -8.04 -4.20 -18.29
N CYS A 93 -9.37 -4.05 -18.20
CA CYS A 93 -10.04 -2.80 -18.53
C CYS A 93 -9.96 -1.78 -17.41
N ASP A 94 -9.81 -0.52 -17.82
CA ASP A 94 -9.78 0.62 -16.93
C ASP A 94 -11.19 1.08 -16.51
N SER A 95 -11.26 2.08 -15.62
CA SER A 95 -12.52 2.51 -15.02
C SER A 95 -13.36 3.36 -15.97
N PRO A 96 -14.63 3.05 -16.24
CA PRO A 96 -15.51 4.03 -16.87
C PRO A 96 -15.69 5.25 -15.95
N PHE A 97 -15.95 6.42 -16.54
CA PHE A 97 -16.31 7.60 -15.77
C PHE A 97 -17.52 7.38 -14.86
N ALA A 98 -18.45 6.48 -15.24
CA ALA A 98 -19.58 6.09 -14.41
C ALA A 98 -19.15 5.54 -13.04
N LEU A 99 -18.12 4.67 -13.00
CA LEU A 99 -17.57 4.13 -11.75
C LEU A 99 -16.97 5.23 -10.88
N VAL A 100 -16.15 6.11 -11.48
CA VAL A 100 -15.52 7.21 -10.74
C VAL A 100 -16.58 8.17 -10.19
N ASN A 101 -17.55 8.58 -11.01
CA ASN A 101 -18.65 9.45 -10.58
C ASN A 101 -19.41 8.86 -9.40
N GLN A 102 -19.78 7.58 -9.50
CA GLN A 102 -20.56 6.93 -8.47
C GLN A 102 -19.75 6.65 -7.20
N THR A 103 -18.43 6.47 -7.32
CA THR A 103 -17.51 6.42 -6.17
C THR A 103 -17.50 7.73 -5.41
N PHE A 104 -17.35 8.87 -6.09
CA PHE A 104 -17.37 10.19 -5.44
C PHE A 104 -18.73 10.54 -4.85
N LYS A 105 -19.82 10.19 -5.54
CA LYS A 105 -21.16 10.31 -4.99
C LYS A 105 -21.33 9.52 -3.69
N TRP A 106 -20.87 8.27 -3.66
CA TRP A 106 -20.93 7.47 -2.45
C TRP A 106 -20.09 8.08 -1.32
N ILE A 107 -18.90 8.62 -1.62
CA ILE A 107 -18.05 9.33 -0.65
C ILE A 107 -18.77 10.57 -0.11
N GLU A 108 -19.44 11.36 -0.96
CA GLU A 108 -20.23 12.52 -0.56
C GLU A 108 -21.35 12.10 0.40
N ASP A 109 -22.14 11.11 0.02
CA ASP A 109 -23.33 10.67 0.75
C ASP A 109 -22.99 9.98 2.10
N ASN A 110 -21.80 9.38 2.24
CA ASN A 110 -21.48 8.50 3.37
C ASN A 110 -20.29 8.94 4.22
N LEU A 111 -19.32 9.70 3.67
CA LEU A 111 -18.03 9.93 4.33
C LEU A 111 -17.65 11.40 4.50
N LYS A 112 -18.19 12.31 3.70
CA LYS A 112 -17.74 13.71 3.64
C LYS A 112 -17.64 14.38 5.03
N ASP A 113 -18.66 14.18 5.86
CA ASP A 113 -18.76 14.80 7.19
C ASP A 113 -18.03 14.01 8.30
N ASP A 114 -17.43 12.89 7.96
CA ASP A 114 -16.86 11.92 8.89
C ASP A 114 -15.33 11.76 8.80
N ILE A 115 -14.66 12.48 7.90
CA ILE A 115 -13.21 12.38 7.66
C ILE A 115 -12.48 13.73 7.78
N ASP A 116 -11.26 13.70 8.31
CA ASP A 116 -10.47 14.90 8.60
C ASP A 116 -9.60 15.37 7.41
N PHE A 117 -9.17 14.44 6.57
CA PHE A 117 -8.36 14.68 5.37
C PHE A 117 -8.39 13.47 4.44
N ILE A 118 -7.86 13.63 3.22
CA ILE A 118 -7.79 12.59 2.19
C ILE A 118 -6.35 12.40 1.73
N ILE A 119 -5.96 11.14 1.57
CA ILE A 119 -4.72 10.73 0.90
C ILE A 119 -5.11 10.08 -0.44
N TRP A 120 -4.61 10.66 -1.53
CA TRP A 120 -4.82 10.17 -2.89
C TRP A 120 -3.47 9.73 -3.48
N THR A 121 -3.24 8.43 -3.60
CA THR A 121 -1.91 7.92 -4.00
C THR A 121 -1.68 7.78 -5.51
N GLY A 122 -2.31 8.64 -6.33
CA GLY A 122 -2.01 8.80 -7.76
C GLY A 122 -2.69 7.79 -8.68
N ASP A 123 -2.18 7.73 -9.92
CA ASP A 123 -2.65 6.91 -11.03
C ASP A 123 -4.08 7.27 -11.49
N SER A 124 -4.13 8.43 -12.15
CA SER A 124 -5.33 9.13 -12.59
C SER A 124 -5.57 9.01 -14.09
N ALA A 125 -4.58 8.53 -14.84
CA ALA A 125 -4.67 8.38 -16.29
C ALA A 125 -4.73 6.89 -16.63
N ARG A 126 -5.64 6.49 -17.52
CA ARG A 126 -5.80 5.11 -18.01
C ARG A 126 -4.47 4.47 -18.41
N HIS A 127 -4.36 3.16 -18.34
CA HIS A 127 -3.27 2.41 -18.94
C HIS A 127 -3.25 2.53 -20.46
N ASP A 128 -2.08 2.32 -21.04
CA ASP A 128 -1.90 2.33 -22.49
C ASP A 128 -2.10 0.93 -23.09
N ASN A 129 -3.28 0.36 -22.85
CA ASN A 129 -3.61 -1.02 -23.18
C ASN A 129 -4.24 -1.21 -24.57
N ASP A 130 -4.58 -0.13 -25.26
CA ASP A 130 -5.16 -0.15 -26.61
C ASP A 130 -4.18 0.42 -27.64
N GLU A 131 -3.60 -0.45 -28.47
CA GLU A 131 -2.65 -0.07 -29.52
C GLU A 131 -3.27 0.82 -30.63
N ASP A 132 -4.59 0.75 -30.84
CA ASP A 132 -5.30 1.59 -31.82
C ASP A 132 -5.61 2.99 -31.26
N ILE A 133 -5.60 3.13 -29.93
CA ILE A 133 -5.89 4.38 -29.22
C ILE A 133 -4.80 4.61 -28.16
N PRO A 134 -3.57 4.98 -28.59
CA PRO A 134 -2.48 5.23 -27.66
C PRO A 134 -2.77 6.43 -26.75
N ARG A 135 -2.25 6.41 -25.53
CA ARG A 135 -2.41 7.49 -24.56
C ARG A 135 -1.56 8.69 -24.94
N THR A 136 -2.15 9.89 -24.86
CA THR A 136 -1.49 11.16 -25.20
C THR A 136 -1.16 12.00 -23.96
N GLN A 137 -0.27 12.99 -24.07
CA GLN A 137 0.01 13.91 -22.95
C GLN A 137 -1.26 14.65 -22.51
N LYS A 138 -2.06 15.05 -23.49
CA LYS A 138 -3.33 15.75 -23.28
C LYS A 138 -4.32 14.90 -22.49
N GLN A 139 -4.44 13.61 -22.80
CA GLN A 139 -5.32 12.71 -22.05
C GLN A 139 -4.88 12.58 -20.59
N VAL A 140 -3.59 12.40 -20.32
CA VAL A 140 -3.05 12.34 -18.95
C VAL A 140 -3.44 13.59 -18.16
N ILE A 141 -3.31 14.76 -18.77
CA ILE A 141 -3.69 16.05 -18.18
C ILE A 141 -5.20 16.12 -17.92
N GLU A 142 -6.02 15.85 -18.92
CA GLU A 142 -7.49 15.94 -18.85
C GLU A 142 -8.07 14.97 -17.80
N GLN A 143 -7.52 13.76 -17.71
CA GLN A 143 -7.91 12.78 -16.72
C GLN A 143 -7.53 13.22 -15.30
N ASN A 144 -6.35 13.83 -15.11
CA ASN A 144 -5.97 14.39 -13.82
C ASN A 144 -6.86 15.57 -13.44
N GLU A 145 -7.12 16.49 -14.37
CA GLU A 145 -8.04 17.63 -14.19
C GLU A 145 -9.47 17.15 -13.85
N TYR A 146 -9.95 16.07 -14.48
CA TYR A 146 -11.21 15.41 -14.13
C TYR A 146 -11.22 14.88 -12.70
N MET A 147 -10.16 14.20 -12.26
CA MET A 147 -10.06 13.74 -10.87
C MET A 147 -10.07 14.91 -9.88
N VAL A 148 -9.36 16.01 -10.18
CA VAL A 148 -9.40 17.23 -9.35
C VAL A 148 -10.80 17.83 -9.32
N SER A 149 -11.54 17.83 -10.44
CA SER A 149 -12.92 18.30 -10.47
C SER A 149 -13.82 17.48 -9.55
N LYS A 150 -13.65 16.15 -9.51
CA LYS A 150 -14.42 15.28 -8.62
C LYS A 150 -14.17 15.58 -7.14
N PHE A 151 -12.91 15.83 -6.76
CA PHE A 151 -12.59 16.28 -5.40
C PHE A 151 -13.19 17.67 -5.10
N ALA A 152 -13.20 18.59 -6.07
CA ALA A 152 -13.77 19.92 -5.90
C ALA A 152 -15.30 19.89 -5.82
N GLU A 153 -15.96 18.98 -6.54
CA GLU A 153 -17.41 18.77 -6.46
C GLU A 153 -17.82 18.36 -5.03
N VAL A 154 -17.11 17.41 -4.42
CA VAL A 154 -17.47 16.87 -3.09
C VAL A 154 -16.95 17.74 -1.95
N PHE A 155 -15.72 18.24 -2.03
CA PHE A 155 -15.00 18.88 -0.92
C PHE A 155 -14.63 20.34 -1.18
N GLY A 156 -15.08 20.94 -2.29
CA GLY A 156 -14.77 22.33 -2.63
C GLY A 156 -15.54 23.34 -1.79
N LEU A 157 -14.86 24.40 -1.37
CA LEU A 157 -15.49 25.55 -0.72
C LEU A 157 -16.13 26.46 -1.77
N SER A 158 -17.42 26.74 -1.62
CA SER A 158 -18.16 27.69 -2.46
C SER A 158 -18.42 28.99 -1.69
N GLY A 159 -17.81 30.11 -2.09
CA GLY A 159 -18.01 31.41 -1.43
C GLY A 159 -17.16 32.57 -1.95
N GLN A 160 -17.61 33.81 -1.68
CA GLN A 160 -16.88 35.05 -1.98
C GLN A 160 -15.59 35.13 -1.13
N GLY A 161 -14.42 35.20 -1.78
CA GLY A 161 -13.12 35.34 -1.12
C GLY A 161 -12.25 34.08 -1.11
N HIS A 162 -12.76 32.95 -1.60
CA HIS A 162 -11.97 31.73 -1.80
C HIS A 162 -11.54 31.62 -3.27
N GLY A 163 -10.24 31.37 -3.51
CA GLY A 163 -9.73 31.12 -4.85
C GLY A 163 -10.26 29.80 -5.44
N PRO A 164 -10.19 29.61 -6.76
CA PRO A 164 -10.49 28.31 -7.38
C PRO A 164 -9.65 27.21 -6.70
N ASN A 165 -10.27 26.05 -6.44
CA ASN A 165 -9.67 24.90 -5.75
C ASN A 165 -9.32 25.14 -4.26
N SER A 166 -10.18 25.84 -3.53
CA SER A 166 -10.14 25.85 -2.05
C SER A 166 -10.98 24.69 -1.49
N PHE A 167 -10.47 23.92 -0.54
CA PHE A 167 -11.12 22.69 -0.03
C PHE A 167 -11.49 22.78 1.44
N GLU A 168 -12.63 22.16 1.80
CA GLU A 168 -13.14 22.05 3.18
C GLU A 168 -12.17 21.29 4.09
N ILE A 169 -11.58 20.22 3.55
CA ILE A 169 -10.57 19.38 4.21
C ILE A 169 -9.31 19.25 3.34
N PRO A 170 -8.13 19.02 3.94
CA PRO A 170 -6.91 18.80 3.18
C PRO A 170 -6.98 17.53 2.31
N ILE A 171 -6.55 17.64 1.06
CA ILE A 171 -6.41 16.53 0.13
C ILE A 171 -4.96 16.49 -0.31
N VAL A 172 -4.29 15.36 -0.11
CA VAL A 172 -2.85 15.22 -0.37
C VAL A 172 -2.61 14.18 -1.46
N PRO A 173 -2.39 14.62 -2.73
CA PRO A 173 -2.07 13.74 -3.84
C PRO A 173 -0.60 13.30 -3.85
N THR A 174 -0.29 12.26 -4.61
CA THR A 174 1.06 11.92 -5.08
C THR A 174 1.05 11.51 -6.55
N TRP A 175 2.22 11.51 -7.17
CA TRP A 175 2.41 11.04 -8.54
C TRP A 175 2.25 9.53 -8.65
N GLY A 176 1.37 9.11 -9.55
CA GLY A 176 1.35 7.78 -10.15
C GLY A 176 2.38 7.58 -11.25
N ASN A 177 2.66 6.34 -11.63
CA ASN A 177 3.53 6.06 -12.77
C ASN A 177 2.82 6.25 -14.13
N ASN A 178 1.49 6.23 -14.12
CA ASN A 178 0.63 6.54 -15.26
C ASN A 178 0.29 8.03 -15.37
N ASP A 179 0.53 8.83 -14.32
CA ASP A 179 0.31 10.29 -14.32
C ASP A 179 1.37 11.09 -15.10
N ILE A 180 2.20 10.41 -15.90
CA ILE A 180 3.24 11.00 -16.72
C ILE A 180 3.38 10.22 -18.02
N MET A 181 3.94 10.88 -19.02
CA MET A 181 4.42 10.22 -20.23
C MET A 181 5.92 10.49 -20.43
N PRO A 182 6.70 9.52 -20.95
CA PRO A 182 6.38 8.09 -21.09
C PRO A 182 6.07 7.42 -19.73
N HIS A 183 5.28 6.35 -19.76
CA HIS A 183 4.99 5.50 -18.60
C HIS A 183 6.26 5.18 -17.81
N ASN A 184 6.23 5.34 -16.48
CA ASN A 184 7.35 5.13 -15.55
C ASN A 184 8.57 6.08 -15.69
N ILE A 185 8.63 6.92 -16.73
CA ILE A 185 9.82 7.72 -17.03
C ILE A 185 9.64 9.16 -16.53
N PHE A 186 10.02 9.40 -15.28
CA PHE A 186 10.06 10.75 -14.71
C PHE A 186 11.48 11.33 -14.80
N THR A 187 11.65 12.38 -15.61
CA THR A 187 12.95 13.08 -15.77
C THR A 187 13.22 14.04 -14.59
N PRO A 188 14.49 14.41 -14.31
CA PRO A 188 14.79 15.39 -13.27
C PRO A 188 14.02 16.70 -13.47
N GLY A 189 13.45 17.24 -12.38
CA GLY A 189 12.76 18.53 -12.39
C GLY A 189 13.73 19.72 -12.32
N PRO A 190 13.24 20.95 -12.54
CA PRO A 190 11.92 21.28 -13.07
C PRO A 190 11.75 20.80 -14.52
N ASN A 191 10.59 20.21 -14.81
CA ASN A 191 10.22 19.69 -16.12
C ASN A 191 8.76 20.06 -16.46
N ARG A 192 8.33 19.78 -17.70
CA ARG A 192 6.97 20.12 -18.18
C ARG A 192 5.87 19.57 -17.27
N TRP A 193 6.01 18.34 -16.78
CA TRP A 193 5.05 17.70 -15.86
C TRP A 193 4.97 18.44 -14.52
N THR A 194 6.09 18.66 -13.85
CA THR A 194 6.11 19.37 -12.54
C THR A 194 5.53 20.77 -12.61
N ILE A 195 5.67 21.45 -13.75
CA ILE A 195 5.12 22.79 -13.97
C ILE A 195 3.62 22.71 -14.20
N LYS A 196 3.16 21.85 -15.13
CA LYS A 196 1.72 21.71 -15.43
C LYS A 196 0.93 21.16 -14.23
N TYR A 197 1.47 20.19 -13.49
CA TYR A 197 0.81 19.68 -12.29
C TYR A 197 0.82 20.67 -11.14
N LEU A 198 1.76 21.62 -11.09
CA LEU A 198 1.66 22.70 -10.11
C LEU A 198 0.39 23.53 -10.36
N ASP A 199 0.00 23.71 -11.61
CA ASP A 199 -1.22 24.44 -11.95
C ASP A 199 -2.47 23.62 -11.62
N ILE A 200 -2.47 22.32 -11.96
CA ILE A 200 -3.60 21.41 -11.65
C ILE A 200 -3.77 21.24 -10.13
N TRP A 201 -2.68 21.00 -9.39
CA TRP A 201 -2.68 20.72 -7.94
C TRP A 201 -2.45 21.96 -7.07
N ARG A 202 -2.59 23.16 -7.64
CA ARG A 202 -2.31 24.43 -6.94
C ARG A 202 -3.08 24.59 -5.62
N GLY A 203 -4.30 24.06 -5.59
CA GLY A 203 -5.19 24.06 -4.40
C GLY A 203 -4.81 23.04 -3.32
N PHE A 204 -4.12 21.96 -3.70
CA PHE A 204 -3.66 20.92 -2.76
C PHE A 204 -2.29 21.23 -2.16
N ILE A 205 -1.46 22.02 -2.87
CA ILE A 205 -0.07 22.29 -2.50
C ILE A 205 0.03 23.65 -1.80
N PRO A 206 0.42 23.69 -0.50
CA PRO A 206 0.65 24.94 0.21
C PRO A 206 1.67 25.81 -0.53
N GLU A 207 1.46 27.13 -0.52
CA GLU A 207 2.31 28.07 -1.27
C GLU A 207 3.81 27.91 -0.96
N ALA A 208 4.15 27.77 0.32
CA ALA A 208 5.52 27.56 0.79
C ALA A 208 6.18 26.28 0.23
N GLN A 209 5.41 25.35 -0.33
CA GLN A 209 5.86 24.07 -0.87
C GLN A 209 5.90 24.06 -2.42
N ARG A 210 5.40 25.10 -3.10
CA ARG A 210 5.27 25.11 -4.57
C ARG A 210 6.62 25.08 -5.29
N HIS A 211 7.61 25.81 -4.79
CA HIS A 211 8.95 25.81 -5.40
C HIS A 211 9.61 24.43 -5.35
N GLN A 212 9.60 23.75 -4.21
CA GLN A 212 10.16 22.39 -4.09
C GLN A 212 9.35 21.36 -4.89
N PHE A 213 8.03 21.56 -5.03
CA PHE A 213 7.21 20.73 -5.90
C PHE A 213 7.65 20.88 -7.37
N GLN A 214 7.96 22.08 -7.84
CA GLN A 214 8.51 22.24 -9.19
C GLN A 214 9.89 21.59 -9.33
N GLN A 215 10.72 21.58 -8.28
CA GLN A 215 12.06 20.97 -8.36
C GLN A 215 12.02 19.45 -8.52
N GLY A 216 11.00 18.75 -8.01
CA GLY A 216 10.95 17.29 -8.17
C GLY A 216 9.64 16.59 -7.82
N GLY A 217 8.54 17.32 -7.71
CA GLY A 217 7.19 16.77 -7.53
C GLY A 217 6.88 16.27 -6.12
N TRP A 218 7.72 16.55 -5.13
CA TRP A 218 7.49 16.19 -3.73
C TRP A 218 7.07 17.40 -2.89
N PHE A 219 6.23 17.18 -1.89
CA PHE A 219 5.76 18.24 -0.99
C PHE A 219 5.21 17.70 0.33
N SER A 220 4.91 18.60 1.26
CA SER A 220 4.29 18.26 2.55
C SER A 220 3.09 19.16 2.86
N VAL A 221 2.10 18.63 3.55
CA VAL A 221 0.88 19.33 3.95
C VAL A 221 0.64 19.08 5.43
N GLU A 222 0.46 20.14 6.22
CA GLU A 222 0.03 20.00 7.61
C GLU A 222 -1.47 19.73 7.67
N VAL A 223 -1.85 18.45 7.60
CA VAL A 223 -3.26 18.02 7.63
C VAL A 223 -3.92 18.25 8.98
N ILE A 224 -3.13 18.27 10.06
CA ILE A 224 -3.54 18.79 11.36
C ILE A 224 -2.50 19.83 11.78
N PRO A 225 -2.79 21.14 11.66
CA PRO A 225 -1.82 22.21 11.88
C PRO A 225 -1.04 22.06 13.19
N GLY A 226 0.29 22.08 13.10
CA GLY A 226 1.18 21.96 14.26
C GLY A 226 1.19 20.59 14.97
N LYS A 227 0.48 19.57 14.45
CA LYS A 227 0.41 18.22 15.04
C LYS A 227 0.81 17.12 14.05
N LEU A 228 0.24 17.10 12.86
CA LEU A 228 0.42 16.03 11.87
C LEU A 228 0.60 16.62 10.47
N ALA A 229 1.64 16.16 9.78
CA ALA A 229 1.87 16.43 8.37
C ALA A 229 1.82 15.14 7.54
N VAL A 230 1.36 15.25 6.31
CA VAL A 230 1.51 14.21 5.28
C VAL A 230 2.63 14.65 4.35
N ILE A 231 3.58 13.76 4.08
CA ILE A 231 4.71 13.97 3.17
C ILE A 231 4.47 13.16 1.91
N SER A 232 4.22 13.85 0.80
CA SER A 232 4.04 13.28 -0.53
C SER A 232 5.38 13.08 -1.23
N LEU A 233 5.76 11.81 -1.42
CA LEU A 233 6.99 11.39 -2.06
C LEU A 233 6.74 11.11 -3.55
N ASN A 234 7.48 11.77 -4.43
CA ASN A 234 7.61 11.29 -5.82
C ASN A 234 8.47 10.02 -5.88
N THR A 235 7.84 8.85 -5.70
CA THR A 235 8.53 7.54 -5.68
C THR A 235 8.95 7.05 -7.06
N ILE A 236 8.54 7.72 -8.14
CA ILE A 236 8.99 7.40 -9.50
C ILE A 236 10.49 7.67 -9.66
N TYR A 237 11.08 8.55 -8.86
CA TYR A 237 12.54 8.71 -8.78
C TYR A 237 13.27 7.57 -8.07
N PHE A 238 12.55 6.74 -7.32
CA PHE A 238 13.11 5.56 -6.67
C PHE A 238 12.85 4.29 -7.49
N PHE A 239 11.87 4.33 -8.39
CA PHE A 239 11.40 3.18 -9.15
C PHE A 239 12.50 2.61 -10.06
N THR A 240 12.72 1.30 -9.97
CA THR A 240 13.68 0.56 -10.81
C THR A 240 13.39 0.67 -12.31
N SER A 241 12.11 0.78 -12.70
CA SER A 241 11.69 0.98 -14.10
C SER A 241 11.97 2.40 -14.63
N ASN A 242 12.29 3.37 -13.77
CA ASN A 242 12.65 4.71 -14.23
C ASN A 242 14.10 4.77 -14.72
N SER A 243 14.28 4.47 -16.00
CA SER A 243 15.58 4.52 -16.66
C SER A 243 16.13 5.93 -16.91
N ALA A 244 15.34 6.99 -16.73
CA ALA A 244 15.82 8.37 -16.71
C ALA A 244 16.51 8.72 -15.36
N VAL A 245 16.34 7.86 -14.35
CA VAL A 245 16.90 7.76 -12.99
C VAL A 245 18.28 7.11 -12.81
N ASP A 246 19.06 7.39 -11.75
CA ASP A 246 20.20 6.52 -11.33
C ASP A 246 20.34 6.46 -9.80
N GLY A 247 19.24 6.10 -9.14
CA GLY A 247 19.18 5.83 -7.70
C GLY A 247 19.41 7.07 -6.81
N CYS A 248 19.78 6.81 -5.56
CA CYS A 248 19.88 7.80 -4.50
C CYS A 248 21.30 7.98 -3.95
N ALA A 249 22.32 7.35 -4.54
CA ALA A 249 23.70 7.43 -4.06
C ALA A 249 24.41 8.74 -4.44
N LYS A 250 24.17 9.27 -5.65
CA LYS A 250 24.92 10.40 -6.24
C LYS A 250 24.21 11.72 -5.98
N LYS A 251 24.96 12.75 -5.58
CA LYS A 251 24.40 14.07 -5.20
C LYS A 251 23.58 14.82 -6.26
N HIS A 252 23.83 14.54 -7.54
CA HIS A 252 23.15 15.20 -8.67
C HIS A 252 21.98 14.38 -9.21
N GLU A 253 21.70 13.22 -8.60
CA GLU A 253 20.54 12.42 -8.97
C GLU A 253 19.33 12.94 -8.18
N PRO A 254 18.16 13.09 -8.81
CA PRO A 254 16.96 13.59 -8.13
C PRO A 254 16.56 12.70 -6.95
N GLY A 255 16.83 11.39 -7.02
CA GLY A 255 16.62 10.49 -5.89
C GLY A 255 17.46 10.85 -4.65
N TYR A 256 18.71 11.32 -4.83
CA TYR A 256 19.52 11.80 -3.71
C TYR A 256 18.96 13.09 -3.12
N GLU A 257 18.61 14.05 -3.98
CA GLU A 257 18.07 15.36 -3.58
C GLU A 257 16.75 15.21 -2.82
N HIS A 258 15.87 14.34 -3.31
CA HIS A 258 14.63 13.95 -2.65
C HIS A 258 14.88 13.39 -1.25
N MET A 259 15.79 12.43 -1.11
CA MET A 259 16.15 11.86 0.19
C MET A 259 16.73 12.91 1.16
N GLU A 260 17.56 13.85 0.68
CA GLU A 260 18.04 14.94 1.53
C GLU A 260 16.91 15.89 1.96
N TRP A 261 15.98 16.20 1.05
CA TRP A 261 14.79 16.97 1.38
C TRP A 261 13.94 16.26 2.44
N LEU A 262 13.65 14.97 2.26
CA LEU A 262 12.89 14.16 3.22
C LEU A 262 13.56 14.16 4.61
N ARG A 263 14.88 13.98 4.66
CA ARG A 263 15.66 14.05 5.91
C ARG A 263 15.50 15.40 6.61
N ILE A 264 15.48 16.50 5.85
CA ILE A 264 15.32 17.84 6.39
C ILE A 264 13.88 18.04 6.89
N GLN A 265 12.86 17.64 6.12
CA GLN A 265 11.46 17.77 6.54
C GLN A 265 11.16 16.98 7.81
N LEU A 266 11.62 15.72 7.89
CA LEU A 266 11.44 14.90 9.09
C LEU A 266 12.15 15.50 10.32
N GLN A 267 13.32 16.12 10.13
CA GLN A 267 13.99 16.83 11.21
C GLN A 267 13.21 18.08 11.65
N ILE A 268 12.69 18.87 10.72
CA ILE A 268 11.85 20.04 11.03
C ILE A 268 10.61 19.61 11.83
N LEU A 269 9.95 18.53 11.41
CA LEU A 269 8.78 17.99 12.13
C LEU A 269 9.16 17.50 13.53
N ARG A 270 10.29 16.79 13.68
CA ARG A 270 10.81 16.39 15.00
C ARG A 270 11.04 17.59 15.91
N ASP A 271 11.74 18.61 15.41
CA ASP A 271 12.11 19.80 16.19
C ASP A 271 10.87 20.59 16.63
N ARG A 272 9.80 20.54 15.83
CA ARG A 272 8.48 21.11 16.13
C ARG A 272 7.58 20.20 16.98
N GLY A 273 8.02 18.98 17.31
CA GLY A 273 7.21 17.99 18.04
C GLY A 273 6.05 17.40 17.24
N MET A 274 6.05 17.57 15.92
CA MET A 274 5.02 17.07 14.99
C MET A 274 5.28 15.63 14.57
N LYS A 275 4.26 15.03 13.94
CA LYS A 275 4.29 13.68 13.38
C LYS A 275 4.10 13.70 11.86
N ALA A 276 4.51 12.61 11.21
CA ALA A 276 4.48 12.49 9.76
C ALA A 276 3.80 11.18 9.30
N ILE A 277 2.95 11.29 8.28
CA ILE A 277 2.56 10.16 7.42
C ILE A 277 3.37 10.27 6.14
N LEU A 278 3.98 9.17 5.69
CA LEU A 278 4.65 9.12 4.38
C LEU A 278 3.70 8.53 3.34
N ILE A 279 3.58 9.17 2.18
CA ILE A 279 2.80 8.63 1.06
C ILE A 279 3.63 8.59 -0.21
N GLY A 280 3.32 7.67 -1.09
CA GLY A 280 3.85 7.60 -2.44
C GLY A 280 3.00 6.65 -3.28
N HIS A 281 3.33 6.47 -4.55
CA HIS A 281 2.58 5.55 -5.40
C HIS A 281 3.22 4.15 -5.41
N VAL A 282 4.39 4.01 -6.04
CA VAL A 282 5.14 2.74 -6.08
C VAL A 282 5.68 2.40 -4.68
N PRO A 283 5.28 1.27 -4.07
CA PRO A 283 5.73 0.91 -2.72
C PRO A 283 7.17 0.36 -2.71
N PRO A 284 7.89 0.45 -1.58
CA PRO A 284 9.27 -0.04 -1.40
C PRO A 284 9.33 -1.57 -1.22
N ALA A 285 8.71 -2.33 -2.14
CA ALA A 285 8.75 -3.78 -2.14
C ALA A 285 10.19 -4.28 -2.36
N ARG A 286 10.61 -5.25 -1.55
CA ARG A 286 11.96 -5.82 -1.56
C ARG A 286 11.95 -7.28 -1.11
N VAL A 287 11.55 -8.15 -2.01
CA VAL A 287 11.60 -9.61 -1.91
C VAL A 287 12.24 -10.19 -3.17
N ASP A 288 12.60 -11.47 -3.19
CA ASP A 288 13.37 -12.04 -4.29
C ASP A 288 12.64 -11.96 -5.64
N SER A 289 11.31 -12.11 -5.64
CA SER A 289 10.50 -11.95 -6.84
C SER A 289 10.22 -10.49 -7.24
N LYS A 290 10.42 -9.49 -6.36
CA LYS A 290 10.13 -8.07 -6.68
C LYS A 290 10.98 -7.08 -5.87
N GLU A 291 11.74 -6.27 -6.60
CA GLU A 291 12.45 -5.08 -6.10
C GLU A 291 11.90 -3.84 -6.81
N SER A 292 11.01 -3.12 -6.14
CA SER A 292 10.36 -1.94 -6.74
C SER A 292 11.27 -0.72 -6.74
N TRP A 293 12.16 -0.56 -5.77
CA TRP A 293 13.01 0.63 -5.68
C TRP A 293 14.47 0.28 -5.87
N ASP A 294 15.24 1.19 -6.48
CA ASP A 294 16.70 1.08 -6.49
C ASP A 294 17.22 0.88 -5.06
N GLU A 295 18.08 -0.12 -4.88
CA GLU A 295 18.63 -0.51 -3.57
C GLU A 295 19.20 0.69 -2.79
N THR A 296 19.84 1.65 -3.46
CA THR A 296 20.41 2.83 -2.79
C THR A 296 19.33 3.76 -2.23
N CYS A 297 18.17 3.83 -2.87
CA CYS A 297 17.00 4.54 -2.39
C CYS A 297 16.33 3.79 -1.23
N TRP A 298 16.11 2.48 -1.38
CA TRP A 298 15.54 1.66 -0.31
C TRP A 298 16.38 1.72 0.98
N GLN A 299 17.70 1.62 0.86
CA GLN A 299 18.66 1.70 1.98
C GLN A 299 18.56 3.03 2.74
N LYS A 300 18.47 4.16 2.03
CA LYS A 300 18.26 5.48 2.66
C LYS A 300 16.89 5.60 3.31
N TYR A 301 15.85 5.15 2.63
CA TYR A 301 14.48 5.17 3.14
C TYR A 301 14.35 4.37 4.43
N ALA A 302 14.85 3.12 4.45
CA ALA A 302 14.85 2.27 5.63
C ALA A 302 15.66 2.88 6.78
N LEU A 303 16.84 3.47 6.48
CA LEU A 303 17.63 4.18 7.48
C LEU A 303 16.88 5.37 8.07
N PHE A 304 16.21 6.19 7.25
CA PHE A 304 15.44 7.33 7.74
C PHE A 304 14.20 6.89 8.51
N GLY A 305 13.52 5.83 8.07
CA GLY A 305 12.44 5.18 8.83
C GLY A 305 12.89 4.77 10.23
N ARG A 306 14.08 4.15 10.35
CA ARG A 306 14.68 3.82 11.64
C ARG A 306 15.01 5.05 12.47
N GLN A 307 15.68 6.04 11.86
CA GLN A 307 16.15 7.21 12.59
C GLN A 307 15.00 8.12 13.01
N PHE A 308 13.89 8.19 12.27
CA PHE A 308 12.72 9.04 12.54
C PHE A 308 11.49 8.26 13.02
N ARG A 309 11.70 7.08 13.62
CA ARG A 309 10.65 6.23 14.20
C ARG A 309 9.81 6.89 15.31
N ASP A 310 10.28 8.00 15.87
CA ASP A 310 9.58 8.86 16.82
C ASP A 310 8.61 9.85 16.14
N VAL A 311 8.79 10.11 14.84
CA VAL A 311 8.04 11.07 14.03
C VAL A 311 7.05 10.37 13.11
N ILE A 312 7.50 9.32 12.41
CA ILE A 312 6.71 8.63 11.37
C ILE A 312 5.64 7.75 12.04
N VAL A 313 4.37 7.95 11.69
CA VAL A 313 3.23 7.21 12.24
C VAL A 313 2.78 6.06 11.35
N GLY A 314 3.09 6.11 10.06
CA GLY A 314 2.74 5.09 9.08
C GLY A 314 3.11 5.52 7.66
N SER A 315 3.09 4.56 6.72
CA SER A 315 3.35 4.81 5.30
C SER A 315 2.30 4.15 4.42
N LEU A 316 1.79 4.85 3.41
CA LEU A 316 0.65 4.45 2.56
C LEU A 316 1.01 4.55 1.07
N TYR A 317 0.72 3.49 0.30
CA TYR A 317 1.04 3.38 -1.12
C TYR A 317 -0.07 2.68 -1.92
N GLY A 318 0.02 2.73 -3.26
CA GLY A 318 -0.91 2.09 -4.20
C GLY A 318 -0.18 1.18 -5.20
N HIS A 319 -0.43 1.35 -6.50
CA HIS A 319 0.28 0.75 -7.64
C HIS A 319 0.07 -0.76 -7.86
N MET A 320 0.11 -1.57 -6.79
CA MET A 320 0.07 -3.03 -6.93
C MET A 320 -1.34 -3.59 -7.11
N ASN A 321 -2.38 -2.76 -6.93
CA ASN A 321 -3.79 -3.12 -7.03
C ASN A 321 -4.28 -4.26 -6.12
N ILE A 322 -3.42 -4.76 -5.22
CA ILE A 322 -3.74 -5.82 -4.25
C ILE A 322 -3.58 -5.32 -2.80
N ASP A 323 -4.47 -5.75 -1.91
CA ASP A 323 -4.41 -5.38 -0.50
C ASP A 323 -3.32 -6.15 0.24
N HIS A 324 -2.29 -5.45 0.68
CA HIS A 324 -1.30 -6.06 1.56
C HIS A 324 -0.53 -5.02 2.38
N PHE A 325 0.38 -5.53 3.19
CA PHE A 325 1.35 -4.73 3.91
C PHE A 325 2.72 -5.39 3.79
N MET A 326 3.77 -4.65 4.08
CA MET A 326 5.14 -5.16 4.10
C MET A 326 5.90 -4.63 5.31
N LEU A 327 6.93 -5.36 5.71
CA LEU A 327 7.79 -5.00 6.83
C LEU A 327 9.16 -4.60 6.31
N GLN A 328 9.57 -3.35 6.53
CA GLN A 328 10.95 -2.95 6.33
C GLN A 328 11.78 -3.39 7.52
N ASP A 329 12.66 -4.37 7.32
CA ASP A 329 13.58 -4.84 8.36
C ASP A 329 14.87 -4.01 8.36
N PHE A 330 15.11 -3.29 9.45
CA PHE A 330 16.28 -2.43 9.59
C PHE A 330 17.60 -3.20 9.76
N GLU A 331 17.58 -4.51 10.02
CA GLU A 331 18.80 -5.33 9.98
C GLU A 331 19.32 -5.55 8.55
N HIS A 332 18.50 -5.29 7.53
CA HIS A 332 18.93 -5.33 6.13
C HIS A 332 19.63 -4.05 5.66
N ILE A 333 19.77 -3.05 6.52
CA ILE A 333 20.53 -1.84 6.21
C ILE A 333 22.03 -2.19 6.18
N GLU A 334 22.70 -1.85 5.10
CA GLU A 334 24.14 -2.10 4.96
C GLU A 334 24.96 -1.26 5.94
N LYS A 335 26.02 -1.85 6.51
CA LYS A 335 26.93 -1.14 7.42
C LYS A 335 27.51 0.13 6.82
N ASP A 336 27.79 0.16 5.52
CA ASP A 336 28.28 1.39 4.87
C ASP A 336 27.20 2.49 4.89
N THR A 337 25.95 2.14 4.56
CA THR A 337 24.80 3.05 4.63
C THR A 337 24.63 3.60 6.05
N GLU A 338 24.73 2.76 7.07
CA GLU A 338 24.69 3.20 8.47
C GLU A 338 25.78 4.22 8.81
N ASN A 339 26.95 4.10 8.18
CA ASN A 339 28.08 5.00 8.34
C ASN A 339 28.05 6.20 7.37
N GLY A 340 26.92 6.44 6.70
CA GLY A 340 26.74 7.57 5.79
C GLY A 340 27.55 7.44 4.50
N LYS A 341 27.81 6.22 4.03
CA LYS A 341 28.53 5.93 2.79
C LYS A 341 27.70 5.01 1.91
N MET A 342 27.59 5.33 0.62
CA MET A 342 26.77 4.56 -0.30
C MET A 342 27.45 4.46 -1.66
N GLY A 343 27.64 3.23 -2.15
CA GLY A 343 28.08 3.00 -3.52
C GLY A 343 26.92 3.12 -4.49
N ALA A 344 27.22 3.30 -5.78
CA ALA A 344 26.28 2.84 -6.80
C ALA A 344 26.30 1.31 -6.74
N ILE A 345 25.37 0.73 -6.00
CA ILE A 345 25.26 -0.72 -5.82
C ILE A 345 24.69 -1.26 -7.14
N LYS A 346 25.33 -2.29 -7.71
CA LYS A 346 24.65 -3.11 -8.72
C LYS A 346 23.58 -3.88 -7.95
N SER A 347 22.36 -3.90 -8.47
CA SER A 347 21.26 -4.76 -8.01
C SER A 347 21.79 -6.10 -7.49
N ARG A 348 21.18 -6.62 -6.41
CA ARG A 348 21.53 -7.94 -5.89
C ARG A 348 21.60 -8.93 -7.06
N PRO A 349 22.61 -9.81 -7.13
CA PRO A 349 22.57 -10.90 -8.09
C PRO A 349 21.29 -11.70 -7.77
N SER A 350 20.29 -11.61 -8.65
CA SER A 350 19.11 -12.46 -8.57
C SER A 350 19.62 -13.90 -8.53
N LEU A 351 19.14 -14.70 -7.58
CA LEU A 351 19.32 -16.14 -7.70
C LEU A 351 18.67 -16.52 -9.03
N ALA A 352 19.45 -17.17 -9.88
CA ALA A 352 19.06 -17.54 -11.24
C ALA A 352 17.71 -18.28 -11.27
N ASN A 353 16.67 -17.54 -11.64
CA ASN A 353 15.43 -17.94 -12.31
C ASN A 353 14.69 -16.63 -12.57
N ASP A 354 15.02 -15.97 -13.69
CA ASP A 354 14.35 -14.74 -14.13
C ASP A 354 12.86 -15.03 -14.37
N ILE A 355 12.03 -14.85 -13.34
CA ILE A 355 10.61 -14.59 -13.50
C ILE A 355 10.51 -13.10 -13.74
N ASN A 356 10.59 -12.72 -15.02
CA ASN A 356 10.37 -11.35 -15.45
C ASN A 356 8.95 -10.92 -15.00
N LEU A 357 8.86 -10.10 -13.94
CA LEU A 357 7.85 -9.05 -13.93
C LEU A 357 8.03 -8.29 -15.24
N LEU A 358 6.92 -8.00 -15.93
CA LEU A 358 6.93 -7.32 -17.22
C LEU A 358 7.88 -6.11 -17.15
N GLU A 359 8.58 -5.85 -18.26
CA GLU A 359 9.56 -4.76 -18.41
C GLU A 359 9.01 -3.38 -17.97
N ASP A 360 7.68 -3.28 -17.85
CA ASP A 360 6.89 -2.09 -17.56
C ASP A 360 6.41 -1.96 -16.09
N GLY A 361 6.76 -2.90 -15.19
CA GLY A 361 6.49 -2.78 -13.74
C GLY A 361 5.06 -3.10 -13.27
N GLU A 362 4.13 -3.34 -14.20
CA GLU A 362 2.76 -3.75 -13.92
C GLU A 362 2.67 -5.15 -13.28
N VAL A 363 1.71 -5.31 -12.37
CA VAL A 363 1.51 -6.54 -11.61
C VAL A 363 0.42 -7.38 -12.27
N THR A 364 0.82 -8.45 -12.98
CA THR A 364 -0.12 -9.51 -13.42
C THR A 364 -0.53 -10.38 -12.23
N VAL A 365 -1.65 -11.11 -12.33
CA VAL A 365 -2.11 -12.05 -11.28
C VAL A 365 -1.06 -13.10 -10.91
N ALA A 366 -0.34 -13.61 -11.91
CA ALA A 366 0.78 -14.54 -11.70
C ALA A 366 1.91 -13.89 -10.89
N SER A 367 2.34 -12.69 -11.29
CA SER A 367 3.38 -11.95 -10.57
C SER A 367 2.95 -11.53 -9.16
N ALA A 368 1.67 -11.19 -8.96
CA ALA A 368 1.08 -10.92 -7.65
C ALA A 368 1.14 -12.16 -6.75
N SER A 369 0.79 -13.32 -7.30
CA SER A 369 0.79 -14.59 -6.56
C SER A 369 2.20 -14.98 -6.11
N ASP A 370 3.18 -14.92 -7.02
CA ASP A 370 4.59 -15.18 -6.70
C ASP A 370 5.14 -14.20 -5.67
N TYR A 371 4.79 -12.91 -5.81
CA TYR A 371 5.14 -11.87 -4.85
C TYR A 371 4.57 -12.17 -3.46
N LEU A 372 3.28 -12.50 -3.34
CA LEU A 372 2.68 -12.82 -2.04
C LEU A 372 3.26 -14.08 -1.42
N LEU A 373 3.61 -15.10 -2.21
CA LEU A 373 4.30 -16.31 -1.73
C LEU A 373 5.69 -15.98 -1.16
N ASN A 374 6.48 -15.18 -1.88
CA ASN A 374 7.79 -14.72 -1.42
C ASN A 374 7.68 -13.86 -0.15
N LEU A 375 6.67 -13.00 -0.09
CA LEU A 375 6.37 -12.19 1.10
C LEU A 375 6.02 -13.07 2.31
N ARG A 376 5.23 -14.13 2.10
CA ARG A 376 4.93 -15.12 3.14
C ARG A 376 6.18 -15.84 3.62
N GLU A 377 7.06 -16.24 2.71
CA GLU A 377 8.33 -16.88 3.06
C GLU A 377 9.20 -15.95 3.91
N ALA A 378 9.32 -14.68 3.53
CA ALA A 378 10.01 -13.67 4.33
C ALA A 378 9.38 -13.55 5.73
N TRP A 379 8.05 -13.58 5.85
CA TRP A 379 7.36 -13.57 7.14
C TRP A 379 7.55 -14.86 7.95
N ALA A 380 7.73 -16.00 7.28
CA ALA A 380 8.05 -17.28 7.90
C ALA A 380 9.47 -17.32 8.50
N GLN A 381 10.30 -16.31 8.24
CA GLN A 381 11.63 -16.14 8.86
C GLN A 381 11.61 -15.20 10.07
N LEU A 382 10.51 -14.48 10.31
CA LEU A 382 10.38 -13.57 11.46
C LEU A 382 10.55 -14.31 12.80
N PRO A 383 11.09 -13.66 13.86
CA PRO A 383 11.15 -14.25 15.19
C PRO A 383 9.77 -14.71 15.68
N ALA A 384 9.69 -15.92 16.25
CA ALA A 384 8.46 -16.45 16.82
C ALA A 384 8.33 -16.13 18.32
N PRO A 385 7.14 -15.74 18.81
CA PRO A 385 6.90 -15.61 20.25
C PRO A 385 6.96 -17.00 20.92
N PRO A 386 7.38 -17.10 22.19
CA PRO A 386 7.43 -18.37 22.91
C PRO A 386 6.02 -18.97 23.07
N ALA A 387 5.91 -20.30 22.98
CA ALA A 387 4.64 -21.00 23.03
C ALA A 387 3.92 -20.77 24.37
N LYS A 388 2.64 -20.35 24.33
CA LYS A 388 1.80 -20.28 25.53
C LYS A 388 1.46 -21.70 25.98
N SER A 389 1.71 -22.03 27.26
CA SER A 389 1.34 -23.34 27.79
C SER A 389 -0.19 -23.47 27.83
N ASN A 390 -0.74 -24.43 27.08
CA ASN A 390 -2.14 -24.83 27.20
C ASN A 390 -2.40 -25.40 28.60
N LYS A 391 -2.99 -24.59 29.48
CA LYS A 391 -3.86 -25.08 30.55
C LYS A 391 -5.26 -24.56 30.28
N LYS A 392 -6.06 -25.37 29.59
CA LYS A 392 -7.51 -25.34 29.71
C LYS A 392 -7.84 -25.61 31.18
N SER A 393 -8.30 -24.61 31.91
CA SER A 393 -9.15 -24.83 33.07
C SER A 393 -10.51 -24.20 32.78
N ARG A 394 -11.50 -25.09 32.59
CA ARG A 394 -12.93 -24.79 32.72
C ARG A 394 -13.17 -24.06 34.04
N SER A 395 -13.71 -22.84 33.99
CA SER A 395 -14.76 -22.43 34.92
C SER A 395 -15.63 -21.38 34.24
N LYS A 396 -16.93 -21.65 34.30
CA LYS A 396 -18.05 -20.93 33.69
C LYS A 396 -18.49 -19.82 34.66
N ASN A 397 -18.85 -18.66 34.11
CA ASN A 397 -19.63 -17.54 34.69
C ASN A 397 -19.14 -16.89 35.99
N VAL A 398 -18.83 -15.58 35.95
CA VAL A 398 -19.51 -14.49 36.69
C VAL A 398 -19.18 -13.16 35.96
N ASP A 399 -20.17 -12.28 35.95
CA ASP A 399 -20.26 -10.97 35.30
C ASP A 399 -19.59 -9.84 36.10
N GLU A 400 -19.33 -8.72 35.42
CA GLU A 400 -19.06 -7.33 35.85
C GLU A 400 -18.05 -7.00 36.99
N GLY A 401 -17.20 -6.00 36.72
CA GLY A 401 -16.76 -5.02 37.74
C GLY A 401 -15.25 -4.87 38.01
N GLU A 402 -14.71 -3.74 37.55
CA GLU A 402 -13.67 -2.89 38.17
C GLU A 402 -12.23 -3.38 38.43
N ASP A 403 -11.35 -2.38 38.32
CA ASP A 403 -9.90 -2.38 38.47
C ASP A 403 -9.41 -3.01 39.79
N GLY A 404 -8.37 -3.86 39.71
CA GLY A 404 -7.61 -4.21 40.92
C GLY A 404 -6.76 -5.47 40.91
N ASP A 405 -7.07 -6.50 40.10
CA ASP A 405 -6.60 -7.87 40.40
C ASP A 405 -5.42 -8.40 39.56
N SER A 406 -4.57 -7.51 39.04
CA SER A 406 -3.35 -7.93 38.31
C SER A 406 -2.27 -8.57 39.20
N VAL A 407 -2.35 -8.45 40.53
CA VAL A 407 -1.24 -8.82 41.44
C VAL A 407 -1.35 -10.28 41.90
N TRP A 408 -2.56 -10.78 42.18
CA TRP A 408 -2.78 -12.16 42.63
C TRP A 408 -2.65 -13.17 41.49
N ALA A 409 -3.08 -12.82 40.27
CA ALA A 409 -2.85 -13.63 39.07
C ALA A 409 -1.35 -13.71 38.69
N TRP A 410 -0.58 -12.65 38.96
CA TRP A 410 0.88 -12.62 38.79
C TRP A 410 1.60 -13.52 39.81
N LEU A 411 1.15 -13.55 41.07
CA LEU A 411 1.74 -14.38 42.14
C LEU A 411 1.53 -15.88 41.91
N VAL A 412 0.37 -16.28 41.39
CA VAL A 412 0.04 -17.71 41.19
C VAL A 412 0.77 -18.32 39.98
N SER A 413 1.24 -17.50 39.02
CA SER A 413 1.99 -17.98 37.86
C SER A 413 3.45 -18.39 38.17
N MET A 414 3.94 -18.17 39.40
CA MET A 414 5.34 -18.40 39.76
C MET A 414 5.72 -19.85 40.10
N PHE A 415 4.76 -20.77 40.31
CA PHE A 415 5.05 -22.09 40.89
C PHE A 415 4.80 -23.29 39.96
N GLY A 416 5.51 -23.36 38.83
CA GLY A 416 5.63 -24.57 38.01
C GLY A 416 6.75 -24.46 36.96
N LYS A 417 7.66 -25.46 36.89
CA LYS A 417 8.84 -25.60 35.99
C LYS A 417 8.76 -24.72 34.71
N SER A 418 9.67 -23.81 34.36
CA SER A 418 10.70 -23.04 35.06
C SER A 418 10.42 -21.57 34.69
N SER A 419 10.03 -20.75 35.66
CA SER A 419 9.69 -19.32 35.44
C SER A 419 10.85 -18.54 34.80
N LYS A 420 12.09 -18.96 35.11
CA LYS A 420 13.33 -18.33 34.63
C LYS A 420 13.56 -18.56 33.13
N ASP A 421 13.38 -19.79 32.65
CA ASP A 421 13.66 -20.13 31.25
C ASP A 421 12.66 -19.46 30.30
N ARG A 422 11.37 -19.41 30.68
CA ARG A 422 10.34 -18.67 29.92
C ARG A 422 10.60 -17.16 29.87
N LYS A 423 11.09 -16.59 30.98
CA LYS A 423 11.47 -15.18 31.04
C LYS A 423 12.67 -14.90 30.13
N GLU A 424 13.62 -15.83 30.07
CA GLU A 424 14.79 -15.74 29.18
C GLU A 424 14.41 -15.90 27.70
N GLU A 425 13.55 -16.86 27.35
CA GLU A 425 13.03 -17.01 25.98
C GLU A 425 12.26 -15.78 25.52
N ARG A 426 11.40 -15.23 26.38
CA ARG A 426 10.69 -13.98 26.09
C ARG A 426 11.65 -12.82 25.91
N LYS A 427 12.69 -12.72 26.75
CA LYS A 427 13.72 -11.69 26.61
C LYS A 427 14.46 -11.82 25.27
N LYS A 428 14.88 -13.03 24.89
CA LYS A 428 15.52 -13.32 23.60
C LYS A 428 14.62 -12.97 22.42
N TYR A 429 13.33 -13.30 22.49
CA TYR A 429 12.36 -12.92 21.45
C TYR A 429 12.25 -11.40 21.32
N LEU A 430 12.07 -10.69 22.43
CA LEU A 430 11.99 -9.23 22.43
C LEU A 430 13.27 -8.59 21.89
N GLU A 431 14.45 -9.11 22.21
CA GLU A 431 15.71 -8.64 21.64
C GLU A 431 15.75 -8.83 20.12
N LYS A 432 15.33 -9.99 19.60
CA LYS A 432 15.31 -10.29 18.16
C LYS A 432 14.40 -9.39 17.33
N ILE A 433 13.30 -8.90 17.91
CA ILE A 433 12.38 -7.99 17.22
C ILE A 433 12.75 -6.51 17.43
N GLY A 434 13.85 -6.20 18.12
CA GLY A 434 14.25 -4.82 18.39
C GLY A 434 13.52 -4.18 19.58
N GLY A 435 13.18 -4.96 20.59
CA GLY A 435 12.62 -4.50 21.86
C GLY A 435 11.13 -4.80 22.04
N ARG A 436 10.53 -4.22 23.10
CA ARG A 436 9.12 -4.47 23.46
C ARG A 436 8.10 -4.01 22.42
N TYR A 437 8.50 -3.11 21.53
CA TYR A 437 7.66 -2.47 20.52
C TYR A 437 7.99 -2.89 19.08
N ALA A 438 8.87 -3.88 18.90
CA ALA A 438 9.32 -4.34 17.60
C ALA A 438 10.04 -3.27 16.74
N GLU A 439 10.89 -2.43 17.37
CA GLU A 439 11.49 -1.24 16.74
C GLU A 439 12.56 -1.54 15.66
N ARG A 440 12.82 -2.83 15.39
CA ARG A 440 13.59 -3.31 14.24
C ARG A 440 12.86 -3.13 12.92
N TYR A 441 11.53 -3.03 12.95
CA TYR A 441 10.72 -3.02 11.75
C TYR A 441 10.02 -1.67 11.56
N ALA A 442 9.66 -1.36 10.32
CA ALA A 442 8.60 -0.42 9.98
C ALA A 442 7.54 -1.12 9.14
N VAL A 443 6.31 -0.62 9.18
CA VAL A 443 5.18 -1.15 8.42
C VAL A 443 4.85 -0.19 7.29
N THR A 444 4.69 -0.75 6.10
CA THR A 444 4.18 -0.05 4.93
C THR A 444 2.90 -0.72 4.46
N HIS A 445 1.85 0.06 4.22
CA HIS A 445 0.57 -0.40 3.73
C HIS A 445 0.42 -0.12 2.25
N VAL A 446 -0.10 -1.09 1.51
CA VAL A 446 -0.45 -0.96 0.09
C VAL A 446 -1.95 -1.14 -0.03
N ALA A 447 -2.63 -0.18 -0.64
CA ALA A 447 -4.07 -0.26 -0.84
C ALA A 447 -4.40 -0.98 -2.16
N PRO A 448 -5.49 -1.75 -2.20
CA PRO A 448 -6.15 -2.09 -3.46
C PRO A 448 -6.71 -0.82 -4.12
N SER A 449 -7.15 -0.96 -5.37
CA SER A 449 -7.46 0.17 -6.25
C SER A 449 -8.95 0.37 -6.51
N VAL A 450 -9.28 1.51 -7.11
CA VAL A 450 -10.63 1.76 -7.66
C VAL A 450 -10.78 1.14 -9.05
N VAL A 451 -9.71 1.06 -9.85
CA VAL A 451 -9.72 0.38 -11.15
C VAL A 451 -10.23 -1.06 -11.02
N PRO A 452 -11.15 -1.52 -11.90
CA PRO A 452 -11.80 -2.82 -11.75
C PRO A 452 -10.91 -4.03 -12.15
N ASN A 453 -9.60 -3.96 -11.89
CA ASN A 453 -8.70 -5.11 -11.94
C ASN A 453 -9.12 -6.19 -10.93
N TYR A 454 -9.70 -5.75 -9.81
CA TYR A 454 -10.50 -6.57 -8.88
C TYR A 454 -11.82 -5.84 -8.61
N PHE A 455 -12.43 -6.00 -7.44
CA PHE A 455 -13.51 -5.10 -7.05
C PHE A 455 -12.92 -3.72 -6.67
N PRO A 456 -13.55 -2.61 -7.10
CA PRO A 456 -13.17 -1.26 -6.68
C PRO A 456 -13.20 -1.13 -5.16
N THR A 457 -12.26 -0.38 -4.60
CA THR A 457 -12.07 -0.31 -3.15
C THR A 457 -11.81 1.10 -2.63
N LEU A 458 -12.09 1.30 -1.33
CA LEU A 458 -11.70 2.48 -0.58
C LEU A 458 -11.36 2.12 0.87
N ARG A 459 -10.44 2.87 1.48
CA ARG A 459 -9.86 2.53 2.78
C ARG A 459 -10.04 3.67 3.76
N ILE A 460 -10.62 3.38 4.93
CA ILE A 460 -10.75 4.35 6.03
C ILE A 460 -9.84 3.92 7.17
N ILE A 461 -9.02 4.86 7.64
CA ILE A 461 -8.12 4.65 8.76
C ILE A 461 -8.56 5.55 9.92
N GLU A 462 -8.75 4.94 11.08
CA GLU A 462 -9.03 5.63 12.33
C GLU A 462 -7.74 5.79 13.13
N TYR A 463 -7.61 6.93 13.82
CA TYR A 463 -6.45 7.25 14.64
C TYR A 463 -6.85 7.90 15.95
N ASN A 464 -6.00 7.72 16.95
CA ASN A 464 -6.24 8.21 18.29
C ASN A 464 -6.15 9.74 18.36
N ILE A 465 -7.25 10.40 18.73
CA ILE A 465 -7.33 11.86 18.91
C ILE A 465 -7.21 12.30 20.37
N THR A 466 -6.76 11.43 21.29
CA THR A 466 -6.63 11.79 22.72
C THR A 466 -5.79 13.05 22.89
N GLY A 467 -6.35 14.08 23.53
CA GLY A 467 -5.74 15.39 23.73
C GLY A 467 -5.90 16.36 22.54
N LEU A 468 -6.64 15.98 21.49
CA LEU A 468 -6.96 16.79 20.31
C LEU A 468 -8.48 16.93 20.08
N GLU A 469 -9.32 16.46 21.00
CA GLU A 469 -10.78 16.38 20.87
C GLU A 469 -11.47 17.74 20.74
N HIS A 470 -10.84 18.78 21.29
CA HIS A 470 -11.31 20.16 21.24
C HIS A 470 -10.53 21.01 20.23
N LEU A 471 -9.63 20.39 19.45
CA LEU A 471 -8.89 21.10 18.42
C LEU A 471 -9.84 21.38 17.26
N ASN A 472 -10.25 22.64 17.14
CA ASN A 472 -10.98 23.12 15.98
C ASN A 472 -9.98 23.30 14.85
N VAL A 473 -10.10 22.48 13.81
CA VAL A 473 -9.26 22.63 12.61
C VAL A 473 -9.96 23.67 11.73
N ALA A 474 -9.25 24.74 11.42
CA ALA A 474 -9.71 25.69 10.41
C ALA A 474 -9.69 25.02 9.04
N SER A 475 -10.73 25.25 8.22
CA SER A 475 -10.75 24.83 6.82
C SER A 475 -9.61 25.51 6.06
N SER A 476 -8.55 24.74 5.79
CA SER A 476 -7.31 25.16 5.12
C SER A 476 -6.53 26.31 5.81
N PRO A 477 -5.22 26.44 5.57
CA PRO A 477 -4.50 27.62 6.02
C PRO A 477 -5.13 28.86 5.37
N ILE A 478 -5.54 29.81 6.21
CA ILE A 478 -6.03 31.13 5.81
C ILE A 478 -5.14 31.65 4.69
N SER A 479 -5.66 31.66 3.46
CA SER A 479 -5.01 32.35 2.36
C SER A 479 -5.03 33.82 2.74
N LEU A 480 -3.86 34.38 3.10
CA LEU A 480 -3.72 35.83 3.18
C LEU A 480 -4.15 36.41 1.83
N PRO A 481 -4.76 37.62 1.80
CA PRO A 481 -5.24 38.22 0.57
C PRO A 481 -4.11 38.24 -0.46
N MET A 482 -4.38 37.67 -1.64
CA MET A 482 -3.42 37.54 -2.71
C MET A 482 -2.87 38.92 -3.08
N ILE A 483 -1.57 39.11 -2.89
CA ILE A 483 -0.84 40.08 -3.69
C ILE A 483 -0.52 39.34 -4.98
N ASP A 484 -1.20 39.77 -6.05
CA ASP A 484 -1.04 39.28 -7.41
C ASP A 484 0.33 39.74 -7.95
N THR A 485 1.41 39.18 -7.41
CA THR A 485 2.75 39.29 -7.99
C THR A 485 2.93 38.11 -8.93
N PRO A 486 3.09 38.33 -10.25
CA PRO A 486 3.39 37.26 -11.17
C PRO A 486 4.75 36.69 -10.78
N VAL A 487 4.76 35.50 -10.20
CA VAL A 487 5.97 34.68 -10.20
C VAL A 487 6.18 34.31 -11.65
N GLU A 488 7.31 34.74 -12.21
CA GLU A 488 7.75 34.48 -13.59
C GLU A 488 7.91 32.95 -13.78
N GLN A 489 6.80 32.25 -13.95
CA GLN A 489 6.77 30.85 -14.39
C GLN A 489 7.15 30.86 -15.88
N LEU A 490 8.06 29.97 -16.29
CA LEU A 490 8.29 29.70 -17.70
C LEU A 490 6.93 29.47 -18.38
N PRO A 491 6.54 30.25 -19.40
CA PRO A 491 5.21 30.13 -19.98
C PRO A 491 5.16 28.83 -20.77
N ILE A 492 4.70 27.75 -20.13
CA ILE A 492 4.24 26.56 -20.82
C ILE A 492 2.83 26.86 -21.31
N THR A 493 2.65 26.77 -22.61
CA THR A 493 1.39 26.95 -23.31
C THR A 493 0.69 25.60 -23.48
N ALA A 494 -0.63 25.59 -23.68
CA ALA A 494 -1.36 24.35 -23.96
C ALA A 494 -0.78 23.59 -25.17
N THR A 495 -0.24 24.32 -26.16
CA THR A 495 0.38 23.77 -27.36
C THR A 495 1.68 23.00 -27.11
N ASP A 496 2.31 23.16 -25.93
CA ASP A 496 3.51 22.39 -25.55
C ASP A 496 3.22 20.89 -25.34
N PHE A 497 1.96 20.49 -25.24
CA PHE A 497 1.51 19.11 -25.04
C PHE A 497 0.79 18.52 -26.27
N ASP A 498 0.85 19.20 -27.43
CA ASP A 498 0.18 18.76 -28.66
C ASP A 498 1.03 17.78 -29.50
N ASP A 499 2.36 17.80 -29.37
CA ASP A 499 3.29 16.95 -30.12
C ASP A 499 3.94 15.89 -29.20
N ASP A 500 3.27 14.76 -29.06
CA ASP A 500 3.73 13.62 -28.26
C ASP A 500 5.00 12.98 -28.83
N GLU A 501 5.09 12.86 -30.15
CA GLU A 501 6.22 12.24 -30.84
C GLU A 501 7.53 13.01 -30.63
N ASP A 502 7.49 14.34 -30.71
CA ASP A 502 8.63 15.19 -30.42
C ASP A 502 9.07 15.06 -28.96
N TYR A 503 8.11 15.11 -28.05
CA TYR A 503 8.40 14.97 -26.62
C TYR A 503 8.99 13.60 -26.25
N LEU A 504 8.50 12.50 -26.83
CA LEU A 504 9.06 11.16 -26.65
C LEU A 504 10.51 11.08 -27.14
N ARG A 505 10.85 11.74 -28.26
CA ARG A 505 12.24 11.80 -28.76
C ARG A 505 13.16 12.57 -27.83
N ASP A 506 12.68 13.64 -27.22
CA ASP A 506 13.42 14.43 -26.24
C ASP A 506 13.74 13.62 -24.99
N VAL A 507 12.74 12.92 -24.45
CA VAL A 507 12.92 12.02 -23.30
C VAL A 507 13.91 10.90 -23.66
N GLU A 508 13.78 10.29 -24.82
CA GLU A 508 14.70 9.23 -25.26
C GLU A 508 16.13 9.75 -25.45
N THR A 509 16.28 10.99 -25.93
CA THR A 509 17.59 11.65 -26.02
C THR A 509 18.21 11.88 -24.65
N ALA A 510 17.41 12.30 -23.67
CA ALA A 510 17.84 12.44 -22.28
C ALA A 510 18.26 11.09 -21.67
N ARG A 511 17.48 10.02 -21.89
CA ARG A 511 17.80 8.64 -21.46
C ARG A 511 19.11 8.14 -22.06
N LYS A 512 19.30 8.29 -23.38
CA LYS A 512 20.54 7.90 -24.08
C LYS A 512 21.76 8.64 -23.55
N ARG A 513 21.66 9.94 -23.28
CA ARG A 513 22.75 10.73 -22.66
C ARG A 513 23.12 10.18 -21.29
N LYS A 514 22.12 9.84 -20.45
CA LYS A 514 22.35 9.25 -19.14
C LYS A 514 22.98 7.85 -19.21
N HIS A 515 22.53 7.02 -20.14
CA HIS A 515 23.08 5.67 -20.34
C HIS A 515 24.54 5.70 -20.82
N LYS A 516 24.92 6.62 -21.72
CA LYS A 516 26.33 6.85 -22.09
C LYS A 516 27.17 7.22 -20.87
N GLY A 517 26.68 8.13 -20.02
CA GLY A 517 27.35 8.54 -18.78
C GLY A 517 27.52 7.42 -17.74
N ARG A 518 26.69 6.36 -17.78
CA ARG A 518 26.83 5.15 -16.96
C ARG A 518 27.95 4.23 -17.46
N LYS A 519 28.12 4.06 -18.78
CA LYS A 519 29.14 3.16 -19.37
C LYS A 519 30.59 3.61 -19.11
N ASP A 520 30.81 4.91 -18.94
CA ASP A 520 32.16 5.48 -18.75
C ASP A 520 32.72 5.40 -17.31
N LYS A 521 32.02 4.78 -16.36
CA LYS A 521 32.41 4.81 -14.92
C LYS A 521 32.64 3.41 -14.33
N LYS A 522 33.88 2.92 -14.48
CA LYS A 522 34.38 1.62 -13.95
C LYS A 522 34.91 1.63 -12.51
N LYS A 523 34.60 2.61 -11.64
CA LYS A 523 35.09 2.62 -10.24
C LYS A 523 33.96 2.68 -9.20
N GLN A 524 34.00 1.74 -8.25
CA GLN A 524 33.19 1.68 -7.02
C GLN A 524 33.51 2.84 -6.07
N ARG A 525 33.20 4.08 -6.47
CA ARG A 525 33.30 5.23 -5.55
C ARG A 525 32.08 5.23 -4.63
N LYS A 526 32.32 5.10 -3.33
CA LYS A 526 31.32 5.33 -2.29
C LYS A 526 31.15 6.83 -2.07
N TYR A 527 29.92 7.32 -2.13
CA TYR A 527 29.54 8.70 -1.88
C TYR A 527 29.16 8.88 -0.41
N LYS A 528 29.52 10.02 0.18
CA LYS A 528 29.13 10.35 1.56
C LYS A 528 27.80 11.10 1.56
N PHE A 529 26.93 10.77 2.52
CA PHE A 529 25.67 11.47 2.80
C PHE A 529 25.50 11.67 4.31
N LYS A 530 24.61 12.58 4.70
CA LYS A 530 24.36 12.88 6.12
C LYS A 530 23.38 11.86 6.71
N VAL A 531 23.82 11.13 7.73
CA VAL A 531 22.94 10.26 8.53
C VAL A 531 22.26 11.13 9.59
N PRO A 532 20.92 11.15 9.67
CA PRO A 532 20.21 11.84 10.73
C PRO A 532 20.40 11.12 12.07
N ASP A 533 20.41 11.88 13.16
CA ASP A 533 20.42 11.31 14.50
C ASP A 533 19.10 10.61 14.79
N GLY A 534 19.18 9.49 15.50
CA GLY A 534 18.01 8.76 16.00
C GLY A 534 17.39 9.46 17.21
N PRO A 535 16.19 9.02 17.65
CA PRO A 535 15.67 9.44 18.93
C PRO A 535 16.62 9.07 20.06
N SER A 536 16.59 9.84 21.16
CA SER A 536 17.32 9.49 22.38
C SER A 536 17.02 8.04 22.79
N LYS A 537 18.03 7.32 23.27
CA LYS A 537 17.86 5.95 23.79
C LYS A 537 16.87 5.87 24.96
N SER A 538 16.61 6.99 25.64
CA SER A 538 15.63 7.10 26.73
C SER A 538 14.24 7.55 26.28
N ALA A 539 14.09 8.00 25.02
CA ALA A 539 12.80 8.46 24.52
C ALA A 539 11.85 7.28 24.29
N PRO A 540 10.54 7.42 24.58
CA PRO A 540 9.56 6.45 24.15
C PRO A 540 9.52 6.40 22.60
N PRO A 541 9.10 5.27 22.01
CA PRO A 541 8.99 5.18 20.56
C PRO A 541 7.79 6.01 20.05
N GLY A 542 7.72 6.23 18.73
CA GLY A 542 6.67 7.03 18.11
C GLY A 542 5.30 6.34 18.04
N PRO A 543 4.28 7.03 17.48
CA PRO A 543 2.89 6.56 17.53
C PRO A 543 2.65 5.26 16.75
N ALA A 544 3.50 4.94 15.78
CA ALA A 544 3.46 3.66 15.08
C ALA A 544 3.79 2.47 15.99
N TYR A 545 4.54 2.67 17.07
CA TYR A 545 5.15 1.59 17.86
C TYR A 545 4.49 1.39 19.23
N SER A 546 4.01 2.47 19.84
CA SER A 546 3.32 2.45 21.13
C SER A 546 2.04 3.28 21.04
N PRO A 547 0.93 2.84 21.66
CA PRO A 547 -0.30 3.62 21.69
C PRO A 547 -0.09 5.00 22.33
N GLN A 548 -0.39 6.04 21.57
CA GLN A 548 -0.43 7.44 21.96
C GLN A 548 -1.30 8.24 20.98
N THR A 549 -1.39 9.55 21.15
CA THR A 549 -2.07 10.42 20.18
C THR A 549 -1.48 10.21 18.77
N LEU A 550 -2.35 10.15 17.76
CA LEU A 550 -2.08 9.85 16.36
C LEU A 550 -1.71 8.39 16.05
N THR A 551 -1.69 7.48 17.03
CA THR A 551 -1.59 6.04 16.74
C THR A 551 -2.82 5.57 15.97
N TRP A 552 -2.62 4.83 14.88
CA TRP A 552 -3.72 4.20 14.15
C TRP A 552 -4.33 3.06 14.96
N THR A 553 -5.65 3.03 15.03
CA THR A 553 -6.41 2.12 15.90
C THR A 553 -7.23 1.12 15.10
N ARG A 554 -7.70 1.52 13.92
CA ARG A 554 -8.59 0.70 13.09
C ARG A 554 -8.41 1.02 11.62
N HIS A 555 -8.51 -0.01 10.80
CA HIS A 555 -8.54 0.07 9.36
C HIS A 555 -9.80 -0.69 8.90
N VAL A 556 -10.66 0.00 8.15
CA VAL A 556 -11.84 -0.57 7.49
C VAL A 556 -11.63 -0.51 5.99
N GLN A 557 -11.67 -1.68 5.35
CA GLN A 557 -11.57 -1.84 3.91
C GLN A 557 -12.98 -1.99 3.34
N TYR A 558 -13.32 -1.14 2.39
CA TYR A 558 -14.57 -1.22 1.65
C TYR A 558 -14.32 -1.70 0.22
N PHE A 559 -15.33 -2.33 -0.38
CA PHE A 559 -15.32 -2.78 -1.77
C PHE A 559 -16.70 -2.61 -2.42
N ALA A 560 -16.73 -2.44 -3.73
CA ALA A 560 -17.96 -2.42 -4.53
C ALA A 560 -18.05 -3.71 -5.37
N ASN A 561 -19.00 -4.57 -5.07
CA ASN A 561 -19.18 -5.84 -5.78
C ASN A 561 -19.81 -5.59 -7.18
N LEU A 562 -18.98 -5.28 -8.17
CA LEU A 562 -19.44 -4.96 -9.53
C LEU A 562 -20.23 -6.08 -10.18
N THR A 563 -19.99 -7.35 -9.81
CA THR A 563 -20.78 -8.47 -10.31
C THR A 563 -22.24 -8.33 -9.90
N HIS A 564 -22.48 -8.00 -8.64
CA HIS A 564 -23.82 -7.77 -8.11
C HIS A 564 -24.39 -6.43 -8.61
N ILE A 565 -23.58 -5.37 -8.61
CA ILE A 565 -24.03 -4.01 -8.93
C ILE A 565 -24.40 -3.89 -10.41
N ASN A 566 -23.56 -4.38 -11.34
CA ASN A 566 -23.86 -4.31 -12.77
C ASN A 566 -25.12 -5.12 -13.12
N ASN A 567 -25.36 -6.24 -12.41
CA ASN A 567 -26.54 -7.09 -12.61
C ASN A 567 -26.73 -7.56 -14.06
N ASP A 568 -25.62 -7.65 -14.78
CA ASP A 568 -25.58 -8.06 -16.17
C ASP A 568 -25.34 -9.58 -16.21
N PHE A 569 -26.17 -10.31 -16.96
CA PHE A 569 -26.06 -11.77 -17.18
C PHE A 569 -26.45 -12.69 -16.00
N LEU A 570 -27.60 -12.45 -15.34
CA LEU A 570 -28.19 -13.40 -14.38
C LEU A 570 -28.15 -14.84 -14.91
N GLU A 571 -27.53 -15.76 -14.15
CA GLU A 571 -27.63 -17.18 -14.45
C GLU A 571 -29.11 -17.61 -14.33
N PRO A 572 -29.62 -18.43 -15.26
CA PRO A 572 -31.00 -18.89 -15.17
C PRO A 572 -31.19 -19.69 -13.86
N PRO A 573 -32.39 -19.66 -13.24
CA PRO A 573 -32.70 -20.51 -12.10
C PRO A 573 -32.42 -21.99 -12.42
N PRO A 574 -32.02 -22.80 -11.43
CA PRO A 574 -31.61 -24.19 -11.63
C PRO A 574 -32.68 -25.06 -12.33
N GLU A 575 -33.96 -24.69 -12.26
CA GLU A 575 -35.07 -25.41 -12.90
C GLU A 575 -35.10 -25.34 -14.44
N ILE A 576 -34.30 -24.47 -15.09
CA ILE A 576 -34.29 -24.32 -16.56
C ILE A 576 -32.99 -24.87 -17.19
N ALA A 577 -31.98 -25.18 -16.39
CA ALA A 577 -30.67 -25.65 -16.87
C ALA A 577 -30.69 -27.10 -17.41
N GLU A 578 -31.63 -27.94 -16.97
CA GLU A 578 -31.68 -29.35 -17.39
C GLU A 578 -32.08 -29.57 -18.85
N THR A 579 -32.75 -28.60 -19.49
CA THR A 579 -33.22 -28.77 -20.88
C THR A 579 -32.25 -28.23 -21.94
N ALA A 580 -31.26 -27.42 -21.55
CA ALA A 580 -30.22 -26.91 -22.44
C ALA A 580 -28.91 -27.73 -22.41
N ALA A 581 -28.74 -28.61 -21.42
CA ALA A 581 -27.54 -29.43 -21.22
C ALA A 581 -27.36 -30.60 -22.23
N SER A 582 -28.28 -30.80 -23.18
CA SER A 582 -28.21 -31.94 -24.12
C SER A 582 -27.52 -31.65 -25.46
N LYS A 583 -26.96 -30.44 -25.69
CA LYS A 583 -26.26 -30.09 -26.94
C LYS A 583 -24.98 -29.27 -26.79
N SER A 584 -24.26 -29.45 -25.68
CA SER A 584 -22.88 -28.99 -25.55
C SER A 584 -22.03 -30.19 -25.17
N SER A 585 -21.40 -30.80 -26.18
CA SER A 585 -20.30 -31.75 -25.96
C SER A 585 -19.25 -31.05 -25.10
N ILE A 586 -19.12 -31.51 -23.86
CA ILE A 586 -18.02 -31.17 -22.98
C ILE A 586 -16.75 -31.66 -23.68
N ASN A 587 -15.98 -30.73 -24.26
CA ASN A 587 -14.60 -31.03 -24.61
C ASN A 587 -13.85 -31.15 -23.28
N GLU A 588 -13.54 -32.38 -22.87
CA GLU A 588 -12.68 -32.71 -21.72
C GLU A 588 -11.21 -32.26 -21.89
N ASP A 589 -10.89 -31.50 -22.94
CA ASP A 589 -9.55 -30.93 -23.22
C ASP A 589 -9.45 -29.41 -22.94
N SER A 590 -10.40 -28.79 -22.23
CA SER A 590 -10.22 -27.38 -21.84
C SER A 590 -9.18 -27.25 -20.73
N ALA A 591 -8.04 -26.63 -21.04
CA ALA A 591 -6.98 -26.29 -20.09
C ALA A 591 -7.56 -25.73 -18.78
N SER A 592 -7.09 -26.20 -17.62
CA SER A 592 -7.45 -25.62 -16.32
C SER A 592 -7.11 -24.14 -16.34
N THR A 593 -8.12 -23.25 -16.31
CA THR A 593 -7.89 -21.81 -16.24
C THR A 593 -8.12 -21.30 -14.82
N ILE A 594 -7.17 -20.52 -14.30
CA ILE A 594 -7.31 -19.79 -13.04
C ILE A 594 -7.36 -18.30 -13.40
N PHE A 595 -8.38 -17.57 -12.96
CA PHE A 595 -8.64 -16.17 -13.35
C PHE A 595 -8.80 -15.91 -14.85
N GLY A 596 -9.08 -16.93 -15.66
CA GLY A 596 -9.13 -16.79 -17.11
C GLY A 596 -7.78 -17.01 -17.82
N PHE A 597 -6.67 -17.11 -17.09
CA PHE A 597 -5.37 -17.51 -17.62
C PHE A 597 -5.25 -19.03 -17.70
N ALA A 598 -4.64 -19.54 -18.77
CA ALA A 598 -4.32 -20.96 -18.84
C ALA A 598 -3.25 -21.31 -17.79
N VAL A 599 -3.44 -22.44 -17.11
CA VAL A 599 -2.47 -23.01 -16.22
C VAL A 599 -1.70 -24.08 -16.99
N SER A 600 -0.38 -23.96 -17.02
CA SER A 600 0.49 -24.97 -17.63
C SER A 600 0.44 -26.28 -16.83
N PRO A 601 0.81 -27.44 -17.42
CA PRO A 601 0.74 -28.74 -16.74
C PRO A 601 1.54 -28.84 -15.43
N ASP A 602 2.50 -27.94 -15.20
CA ASP A 602 3.29 -27.77 -13.98
C ASP A 602 2.64 -26.84 -12.93
N GLY A 603 1.41 -26.38 -13.14
CA GLY A 603 0.64 -25.59 -12.18
C GLY A 603 0.97 -24.10 -12.16
N LYS A 604 1.71 -23.59 -13.16
CA LYS A 604 2.02 -22.16 -13.28
C LYS A 604 1.00 -21.45 -14.16
N LEU A 605 0.62 -20.25 -13.74
CA LEU A 605 -0.21 -19.36 -14.55
C LEU A 605 0.59 -18.84 -15.76
N GLU A 606 -0.02 -18.80 -16.94
CA GLU A 606 0.54 -18.06 -18.06
C GLU A 606 0.69 -16.56 -17.72
N ASN A 607 1.90 -16.01 -17.89
CA ASN A 607 2.19 -14.59 -17.75
C ASN A 607 1.67 -13.78 -18.94
N LYS A 608 0.36 -13.79 -19.20
CA LYS A 608 -0.26 -12.89 -20.18
C LYS A 608 -0.48 -11.52 -19.55
N LYS A 609 -0.18 -10.45 -20.31
CA LYS A 609 -0.38 -9.06 -19.88
C LYS A 609 -1.87 -8.73 -19.64
N TRP A 610 -2.75 -9.39 -20.38
CA TRP A 610 -4.17 -9.09 -20.41
C TRP A 610 -5.03 -10.20 -19.80
N ASN A 611 -6.07 -9.81 -19.04
CA ASN A 611 -7.10 -10.71 -18.54
C ASN A 611 -8.48 -10.31 -19.10
N GLU A 612 -9.21 -11.27 -19.65
CA GLU A 612 -10.58 -11.07 -20.14
C GLU A 612 -11.63 -11.17 -19.02
N GLY A 613 -11.21 -11.61 -17.84
CA GLY A 613 -12.02 -11.73 -16.63
C GLY A 613 -12.97 -12.91 -16.61
N LYS A 614 -13.67 -13.06 -15.48
CA LYS A 614 -14.55 -14.20 -15.19
C LYS A 614 -15.78 -14.29 -16.11
N HIS A 615 -16.16 -13.19 -16.74
CA HIS A 615 -17.33 -13.13 -17.64
C HIS A 615 -17.01 -13.44 -19.10
N LYS A 616 -15.79 -13.93 -19.42
CA LYS A 616 -15.38 -14.31 -20.78
C LYS A 616 -16.35 -15.26 -21.50
N LYS A 617 -17.14 -16.06 -20.78
CA LYS A 617 -18.19 -16.92 -21.35
C LYS A 617 -19.33 -16.15 -22.04
N HIS A 618 -19.37 -14.82 -21.87
CA HIS A 618 -20.37 -13.92 -22.42
C HIS A 618 -19.84 -13.02 -23.56
N GLN A 619 -18.61 -13.23 -24.05
CA GLN A 619 -18.14 -12.52 -25.25
C GLN A 619 -19.10 -12.73 -26.42
N GLY A 620 -19.41 -11.64 -27.14
CA GLY A 620 -20.33 -11.64 -28.27
C GLY A 620 -21.80 -11.92 -27.94
N LYS A 621 -22.18 -12.18 -26.68
CA LYS A 621 -23.58 -12.38 -26.26
C LYS A 621 -24.26 -11.04 -26.00
N GLN A 622 -25.53 -10.93 -26.39
CA GLN A 622 -26.34 -9.76 -26.09
C GLN A 622 -26.79 -9.73 -24.62
N PRO A 623 -26.42 -8.69 -23.84
CA PRO A 623 -27.00 -8.42 -22.54
C PRO A 623 -28.42 -7.89 -22.70
N ARG A 624 -29.01 -7.42 -21.60
CA ARG A 624 -30.28 -6.69 -21.66
C ARG A 624 -30.12 -5.46 -22.57
N PRO A 625 -31.19 -5.05 -23.30
CA PRO A 625 -31.12 -3.90 -24.21
C PRO A 625 -30.66 -2.60 -23.54
N GLU A 626 -30.97 -2.44 -22.25
CA GLU A 626 -30.51 -1.33 -21.41
C GLU A 626 -29.91 -1.88 -20.11
N PRO A 627 -28.83 -1.25 -19.57
CA PRO A 627 -28.28 -1.61 -18.27
C PRO A 627 -29.31 -1.39 -17.15
N HIS A 628 -29.49 -2.40 -16.31
CA HIS A 628 -30.35 -2.34 -15.11
C HIS A 628 -29.54 -2.65 -13.85
N PRO A 629 -28.58 -1.77 -13.49
CA PRO A 629 -27.74 -2.01 -12.34
C PRO A 629 -28.55 -1.98 -11.05
N ASN A 630 -28.12 -2.78 -10.08
CA ASN A 630 -28.55 -2.64 -8.70
C ASN A 630 -27.99 -1.34 -8.09
N GLU A 631 -28.44 -1.00 -6.88
CA GLU A 631 -27.92 0.15 -6.14
C GLU A 631 -26.39 0.05 -6.00
N PHE A 632 -25.69 1.11 -6.38
CA PHE A 632 -24.25 1.17 -6.22
C PHE A 632 -23.91 1.51 -4.77
N VAL A 633 -23.24 0.58 -4.10
CA VAL A 633 -22.85 0.73 -2.70
C VAL A 633 -21.46 0.14 -2.47
N PHE A 634 -20.69 0.79 -1.60
CA PHE A 634 -19.50 0.19 -1.02
C PHE A 634 -19.86 -0.56 0.26
N GLU A 635 -19.56 -1.85 0.30
CA GLU A 635 -19.75 -2.73 1.45
C GLU A 635 -18.45 -2.87 2.22
N ILE A 636 -18.54 -3.19 3.52
CA ILE A 636 -17.35 -3.48 4.33
C ILE A 636 -16.82 -4.86 3.94
N GLU A 637 -15.62 -4.92 3.37
CA GLU A 637 -14.91 -6.17 3.12
C GLU A 637 -14.39 -6.76 4.44
N TYR A 638 -13.72 -5.91 5.23
CA TYR A 638 -13.21 -6.30 6.54
C TYR A 638 -12.88 -5.11 7.44
N ASP A 639 -12.78 -5.41 8.74
CA ASP A 639 -12.44 -4.49 9.81
C ASP A 639 -11.36 -5.09 10.70
N THR A 640 -10.21 -4.42 10.82
CA THR A 640 -9.09 -4.94 11.63
C THR A 640 -9.45 -5.12 13.11
N LYS A 641 -10.36 -4.30 13.65
CA LYS A 641 -10.76 -4.38 15.05
C LYS A 641 -11.70 -5.57 15.27
N LYS A 642 -12.72 -5.73 14.42
CA LYS A 642 -13.71 -6.81 14.54
C LYS A 642 -13.16 -8.17 14.10
N ASP A 643 -12.49 -8.25 12.96
CA ASP A 643 -12.09 -9.54 12.37
C ASP A 643 -10.75 -10.05 12.88
N ARG A 644 -9.82 -9.15 13.20
CA ARG A 644 -8.47 -9.51 13.65
C ARG A 644 -8.27 -9.36 15.16
N GLY A 645 -9.23 -8.72 15.85
CA GLY A 645 -9.12 -8.41 17.27
C GLY A 645 -7.98 -7.44 17.59
N PHE A 646 -7.58 -6.60 16.62
CA PHE A 646 -6.52 -5.61 16.84
C PHE A 646 -7.09 -4.44 17.64
N ALA A 647 -6.61 -4.25 18.86
CA ALA A 647 -6.93 -3.07 19.68
C ALA A 647 -6.24 -1.81 19.16
N ASP A 648 -5.11 -1.97 18.45
CA ASP A 648 -4.31 -0.94 17.83
C ASP A 648 -3.61 -1.50 16.58
N LEU A 649 -3.12 -0.62 15.71
CA LEU A 649 -2.36 -0.98 14.51
C LEU A 649 -0.85 -0.76 14.69
N THR A 650 -0.32 -1.00 15.89
CA THR A 650 1.11 -0.82 16.15
C THR A 650 1.99 -1.80 15.36
N VAL A 651 3.23 -1.41 15.07
CA VAL A 651 4.22 -2.22 14.34
C VAL A 651 4.32 -3.64 14.93
N ARG A 652 4.31 -3.76 16.26
CA ARG A 652 4.37 -5.06 16.92
C ARG A 652 3.20 -5.98 16.54
N ARG A 653 1.98 -5.47 16.40
CA ARG A 653 0.82 -6.27 15.98
C ARG A 653 0.99 -6.78 14.56
N TRP A 654 1.49 -5.94 13.67
CA TRP A 654 1.78 -6.33 12.29
C TRP A 654 2.89 -7.37 12.19
N VAL A 655 3.96 -7.26 12.99
CA VAL A 655 5.03 -8.26 13.06
C VAL A 655 4.52 -9.61 13.60
N GLU A 656 3.73 -9.59 14.68
CA GLU A 656 3.11 -10.80 15.24
C GLU A 656 2.14 -11.46 14.23
N TYR A 657 1.37 -10.66 13.50
CA TYR A 657 0.42 -11.14 12.49
C TYR A 657 1.11 -11.67 11.23
N ALA A 658 2.12 -10.97 10.72
CA ALA A 658 2.96 -11.45 9.62
C ALA A 658 3.56 -12.82 9.97
N ARG A 659 4.13 -12.96 11.17
CA ARG A 659 4.65 -14.25 11.65
C ARG A 659 3.58 -15.35 11.67
N LYS A 660 2.36 -15.01 12.07
CA LYS A 660 1.23 -15.96 12.09
C LYS A 660 0.85 -16.40 10.67
N ILE A 661 0.80 -15.47 9.72
CA ILE A 661 0.58 -15.76 8.29
C ILE A 661 1.68 -16.66 7.71
N GLY A 662 2.95 -16.35 8.01
CA GLY A 662 4.10 -17.12 7.55
C GLY A 662 4.21 -18.51 8.19
N SER A 663 3.57 -18.76 9.32
CA SER A 663 3.63 -20.06 10.00
C SER A 663 2.83 -21.15 9.27
N SER A 664 3.38 -22.36 9.19
CA SER A 664 2.65 -23.55 8.75
C SER A 664 1.72 -24.02 9.88
N ALA A 665 0.52 -24.52 9.54
CA ALA A 665 -0.44 -24.96 10.54
C ALA A 665 0.13 -26.11 11.40
N SER A 666 0.59 -25.80 12.61
CA SER A 666 1.03 -26.82 13.57
C SER A 666 -0.19 -27.44 14.24
N LYS A 667 -0.52 -28.69 13.90
CA LYS A 667 -1.40 -29.65 14.65
C LYS A 667 -2.42 -29.06 15.64
N SER A 668 -3.33 -28.20 15.20
CA SER A 668 -4.62 -27.94 15.87
C SER A 668 -5.47 -26.98 15.05
N ALA A 669 -5.99 -27.47 13.93
CA ALA A 669 -7.21 -26.97 13.29
C ALA A 669 -7.57 -28.04 12.26
N GLN A 670 -8.44 -28.97 12.65
CA GLN A 670 -9.25 -29.65 11.65
C GLN A 670 -10.06 -28.52 10.99
N VAL A 671 -9.96 -28.43 9.67
CA VAL A 671 -11.01 -27.79 8.89
C VAL A 671 -12.20 -28.72 9.11
N GLU A 672 -13.08 -28.36 10.02
CA GLU A 672 -14.43 -28.92 10.03
C GLU A 672 -15.08 -28.44 8.74
N GLU A 673 -15.60 -29.39 7.96
CA GLU A 673 -16.31 -29.18 6.70
C GLU A 673 -17.65 -28.42 6.89
N GLU A 674 -18.00 -28.03 8.11
CA GLU A 674 -19.28 -27.39 8.45
C GLU A 674 -19.40 -25.93 7.96
N GLU A 675 -18.33 -25.12 7.94
CA GLU A 675 -18.44 -23.73 7.44
C GLU A 675 -18.58 -23.61 5.91
N VAL A 676 -18.45 -24.72 5.17
CA VAL A 676 -18.72 -24.77 3.72
C VAL A 676 -20.17 -25.18 3.43
N ALA A 677 -20.81 -25.92 4.34
CA ALA A 677 -22.20 -26.36 4.20
C ALA A 677 -23.19 -25.22 4.52
N ASP A 678 -22.92 -24.38 5.51
CA ASP A 678 -23.83 -23.28 5.91
C ASP A 678 -23.98 -22.16 4.86
N MET A 679 -23.25 -22.20 3.74
CA MET A 679 -23.34 -21.23 2.64
C MET A 679 -23.88 -21.82 1.33
N VAL A 680 -24.22 -23.11 1.29
CA VAL A 680 -24.85 -23.77 0.13
C VAL A 680 -26.15 -24.37 0.64
N GLY A 681 -27.28 -23.78 0.25
CA GLY A 681 -28.60 -24.25 0.64
C GLY A 681 -28.79 -25.74 0.33
N ASP A 682 -29.44 -26.43 1.27
CA ASP A 682 -29.86 -27.83 1.21
C ASP A 682 -30.45 -28.20 -0.15
N GLU A 683 -29.83 -29.17 -0.85
CA GLU A 683 -30.56 -30.13 -1.67
C GLU A 683 -29.92 -31.52 -1.51
N ASP A 684 -30.75 -32.45 -1.06
CA ASP A 684 -30.46 -33.84 -0.73
C ASP A 684 -29.93 -34.63 -1.95
N PHE A 685 -28.91 -35.46 -1.72
CA PHE A 685 -28.63 -36.61 -2.58
C PHE A 685 -28.31 -37.82 -1.73
N GLU A 686 -29.35 -38.63 -1.48
CA GLU A 686 -29.22 -40.01 -1.03
C GLU A 686 -28.58 -40.85 -2.14
N THR A 687 -27.57 -41.65 -1.78
CA THR A 687 -27.25 -42.87 -2.53
C THR A 687 -26.93 -43.98 -1.55
N ASP A 688 -27.99 -44.74 -1.25
CA ASP A 688 -28.08 -46.19 -1.02
C ASP A 688 -26.79 -46.94 -0.65
N GLU A 689 -26.76 -47.38 0.61
CA GLU A 689 -26.02 -48.55 1.08
C GLU A 689 -26.89 -49.81 0.91
N ASP A 690 -26.32 -50.85 0.32
CA ASP A 690 -26.76 -52.27 0.37
C ASP A 690 -25.49 -53.09 0.05
N GLU A 691 -25.07 -54.19 0.69
CA GLU A 691 -25.67 -55.10 1.66
C GLU A 691 -24.51 -55.86 2.36
N ASP A 692 -24.64 -56.05 3.67
CA ASP A 692 -24.51 -57.31 4.44
C ASP A 692 -23.33 -58.28 4.21
N ASP A 693 -22.59 -58.63 5.28
CA ASP A 693 -23.08 -59.71 6.17
C ASP A 693 -22.17 -60.04 7.37
N GLU A 694 -22.85 -60.60 8.36
CA GLU A 694 -22.58 -60.86 9.78
C GLU A 694 -21.36 -61.69 10.27
N LEU A 695 -20.88 -61.27 11.46
CA LEU A 695 -20.60 -62.03 12.71
C LEU A 695 -19.86 -63.39 12.67
N ASN A 696 -18.72 -63.46 13.41
CA ASN A 696 -18.69 -64.21 14.68
C ASN A 696 -17.40 -64.10 15.52
N ALA A 697 -17.60 -64.30 16.82
CA ALA A 697 -16.71 -64.12 17.96
C ALA A 697 -15.49 -65.07 18.05
N THR A 698 -14.44 -64.67 18.79
CA THR A 698 -14.04 -65.27 20.09
C THR A 698 -12.71 -64.72 20.66
N LYS A 699 -12.64 -64.67 22.00
CA LYS A 699 -11.53 -64.19 22.85
C LYS A 699 -10.35 -65.17 22.90
N GLY A 700 -9.10 -64.68 23.00
CA GLY A 700 -7.99 -65.51 23.51
C GLY A 700 -6.54 -65.00 23.36
N LYS A 701 -6.00 -64.43 24.45
CA LYS A 701 -4.60 -64.43 24.98
C LYS A 701 -3.35 -64.50 24.04
N LYS A 702 -2.46 -63.51 24.24
CA LYS A 702 -0.97 -63.50 24.33
C LYS A 702 -0.15 -64.44 23.43
N HIS A 703 0.74 -63.89 22.59
CA HIS A 703 2.22 -64.02 22.67
C HIS A 703 2.96 -63.15 21.62
N LYS A 704 4.29 -63.09 21.77
CA LYS A 704 5.31 -62.11 21.35
C LYS A 704 5.73 -62.12 19.86
N HIS A 705 6.22 -60.94 19.43
CA HIS A 705 7.27 -60.60 18.44
C HIS A 705 7.10 -60.95 16.94
N LYS A 706 7.07 -59.90 16.09
CA LYS A 706 8.14 -59.59 15.11
C LYS A 706 7.97 -58.21 14.46
N LYS A 707 9.12 -57.57 14.20
CA LYS A 707 9.27 -56.26 13.54
C LYS A 707 8.67 -56.27 12.13
N GLY A 708 7.90 -55.24 11.80
CA GLY A 708 7.50 -54.88 10.44
C GLY A 708 7.57 -53.36 10.30
N LYS A 709 8.34 -52.87 9.31
CA LYS A 709 8.54 -51.46 8.97
C LYS A 709 7.19 -50.76 8.79
N LYS A 710 6.92 -49.71 9.58
CA LYS A 710 5.84 -48.76 9.27
C LYS A 710 6.39 -47.69 8.33
N GLY A 711 5.87 -47.66 7.11
CA GLY A 711 6.05 -46.56 6.18
C GLY A 711 5.59 -45.25 6.81
N LYS A 712 6.38 -44.19 6.62
CA LYS A 712 6.00 -42.83 6.97
C LYS A 712 4.91 -42.39 6.00
N HIS A 713 3.69 -42.18 6.49
CA HIS A 713 2.73 -41.37 5.76
C HIS A 713 3.18 -39.90 5.83
N HIS A 714 3.60 -39.35 4.69
CA HIS A 714 3.90 -37.94 4.53
C HIS A 714 2.62 -37.13 4.77
N LYS A 715 2.60 -36.30 5.82
CA LYS A 715 1.51 -35.36 6.07
C LYS A 715 1.76 -34.11 5.24
N LYS A 716 0.99 -33.92 4.17
CA LYS A 716 0.90 -32.64 3.45
C LYS A 716 0.61 -31.52 4.47
N HIS A 717 1.53 -30.57 4.59
CA HIS A 717 1.33 -29.39 5.43
C HIS A 717 0.23 -28.53 4.77
N LYS A 718 -0.93 -28.36 5.42
CA LYS A 718 -1.97 -27.43 4.96
C LYS A 718 -1.58 -26.01 5.37
N ALA A 719 -1.85 -25.01 4.53
CA ALA A 719 -1.66 -23.62 4.92
C ALA A 719 -2.56 -23.22 6.09
N SER A 720 -2.14 -22.22 6.86
CA SER A 720 -2.90 -21.70 7.99
C SER A 720 -4.17 -20.99 7.51
N ARG A 721 -5.22 -20.97 8.36
CA ARG A 721 -6.46 -20.22 8.09
C ARG A 721 -6.15 -18.75 7.82
N GLU A 722 -5.18 -18.20 8.55
CA GLU A 722 -4.72 -16.82 8.42
C GLU A 722 -4.10 -16.52 7.06
N TRP A 723 -3.33 -17.45 6.49
CA TRP A 723 -2.80 -17.29 5.14
C TRP A 723 -3.91 -17.26 4.10
N PHE A 724 -4.86 -18.18 4.18
CA PHE A 724 -5.99 -18.22 3.25
C PHE A 724 -6.82 -16.94 3.31
N THR A 725 -7.18 -16.48 4.53
CA THR A 725 -7.90 -15.21 4.70
C THR A 725 -7.10 -14.01 4.20
N PHE A 726 -5.78 -13.99 4.40
CA PHE A 726 -4.92 -12.93 3.90
C PHE A 726 -4.94 -12.88 2.36
N VAL A 727 -4.76 -14.02 1.69
CA VAL A 727 -4.78 -14.10 0.22
C VAL A 727 -6.15 -13.71 -0.33
N LYS A 728 -7.25 -14.23 0.24
CA LYS A 728 -8.61 -13.87 -0.20
C LYS A 728 -8.81 -12.35 -0.19
N ARG A 729 -8.36 -11.68 0.88
CA ARG A 729 -8.46 -10.22 1.02
C ARG A 729 -7.51 -9.46 0.11
N ALA A 730 -6.32 -10.00 -0.15
CA ALA A 730 -5.36 -9.38 -1.07
C ALA A 730 -5.96 -9.15 -2.46
N PHE A 731 -6.83 -10.04 -2.89
CA PHE A 731 -7.55 -9.98 -4.15
C PHE A 731 -9.02 -9.55 -3.99
N VAL A 732 -9.36 -8.87 -2.88
CA VAL A 732 -10.69 -8.30 -2.63
C VAL A 732 -11.83 -9.32 -2.80
N GLY A 733 -11.59 -10.57 -2.44
CA GLY A 733 -12.56 -11.66 -2.55
C GLY A 733 -12.92 -12.11 -3.96
N THR A 734 -12.21 -11.65 -5.00
CA THR A 734 -12.49 -12.05 -6.40
C THR A 734 -11.94 -13.42 -6.76
N MET A 735 -10.98 -13.97 -6.00
CA MET A 735 -10.45 -15.32 -6.27
C MET A 735 -11.35 -16.39 -5.70
N ASP A 736 -11.60 -17.44 -6.49
CA ASP A 736 -12.36 -18.58 -6.01
C ASP A 736 -11.56 -19.36 -4.94
N PRO A 737 -12.20 -19.86 -3.87
CA PRO A 737 -11.54 -20.67 -2.85
C PRO A 737 -10.74 -21.87 -3.39
N HIS A 738 -11.18 -22.49 -4.49
CA HIS A 738 -10.48 -23.58 -5.16
C HIS A 738 -9.21 -23.09 -5.84
N GLU A 739 -9.27 -21.96 -6.55
CA GLU A 739 -8.09 -21.32 -7.18
C GLU A 739 -7.05 -20.91 -6.13
N ILE A 740 -7.48 -20.32 -5.01
CA ILE A 740 -6.58 -20.00 -3.90
C ILE A 740 -5.88 -21.26 -3.40
N LYS A 741 -6.63 -22.37 -3.24
CA LYS A 741 -6.04 -23.65 -2.82
C LYS A 741 -5.05 -24.19 -3.84
N GLN A 742 -5.35 -24.09 -5.13
CA GLN A 742 -4.44 -24.54 -6.19
C GLN A 742 -3.14 -23.73 -6.19
N LEU A 743 -3.23 -22.40 -6.29
CA LEU A 743 -2.05 -21.53 -6.41
C LEU A 743 -1.22 -21.44 -5.13
N PHE A 744 -1.88 -21.29 -3.99
CA PHE A 744 -1.19 -20.92 -2.75
C PHE A 744 -0.98 -22.08 -1.77
N ASN A 745 -1.51 -23.27 -2.05
CA ASN A 745 -1.22 -24.49 -1.29
C ASN A 745 -0.42 -25.55 -2.07
N ALA A 746 -0.30 -25.46 -3.40
CA ALA A 746 0.51 -26.42 -4.18
C ALA A 746 2.02 -26.26 -3.94
N GLY A 747 2.49 -25.07 -3.54
CA GLY A 747 3.91 -24.78 -3.31
C GLY A 747 4.57 -25.51 -2.12
N LEU A 748 3.85 -26.35 -1.37
CA LEU A 748 4.44 -27.19 -0.31
C LEU A 748 4.89 -28.57 -0.80
N SER A 749 4.77 -28.88 -2.10
CA SER A 749 5.22 -30.18 -2.65
C SER A 749 6.50 -30.12 -3.50
N SER A 750 7.00 -28.95 -3.91
CA SER A 750 8.11 -28.86 -4.86
C SER A 750 9.49 -28.72 -4.21
N SER A 751 9.59 -28.29 -2.93
CA SER A 751 10.88 -28.11 -2.26
C SER A 751 11.49 -29.40 -1.67
N GLU A 752 10.73 -30.50 -1.61
CA GLU A 752 11.26 -31.80 -1.15
C GLU A 752 11.63 -32.74 -2.31
N ALA A 753 11.21 -32.44 -3.54
CA ALA A 753 11.48 -33.27 -4.71
C ALA A 753 12.85 -33.02 -5.37
N SER A 754 13.50 -31.86 -5.11
CA SER A 754 14.81 -31.55 -5.69
C SER A 754 15.99 -32.06 -4.86
N GLU A 755 15.82 -32.29 -3.55
CA GLU A 755 16.89 -32.86 -2.70
C GLU A 755 17.00 -34.39 -2.89
N GLU A 756 15.90 -35.11 -3.12
CA GLU A 756 15.96 -36.55 -3.41
C GLU A 756 16.52 -36.88 -4.81
N ALA A 757 16.48 -35.94 -5.77
CA ALA A 757 17.02 -36.15 -7.11
C ALA A 757 18.55 -36.00 -7.19
N GLN A 758 19.19 -35.32 -6.22
CA GLN A 758 20.65 -35.22 -6.14
C GLN A 758 21.29 -36.32 -5.29
N GLU A 759 20.58 -36.92 -4.33
CA GLU A 759 21.10 -38.02 -3.51
C GLU A 759 21.00 -39.41 -4.19
N ILE A 760 20.27 -39.53 -5.30
CA ILE A 760 20.15 -40.79 -6.08
C ILE A 760 21.20 -40.90 -7.20
N MET A 761 22.02 -39.87 -7.44
CA MET A 761 23.10 -39.89 -8.44
C MET A 761 24.52 -40.10 -7.87
N GLU A 762 24.67 -40.20 -6.55
CA GLU A 762 25.91 -40.61 -5.89
C GLU A 762 25.64 -41.71 -4.86
N LEU A 763 25.33 -42.92 -5.32
CA LEU A 763 25.53 -44.18 -4.56
C LEU A 763 25.60 -45.39 -5.49
#